data_AF-A0A9J5Z780-F1
#
_entry.id   AF-A0A9J5Z780-F1
#
_cell.length_a   1.000
_cell.length_b   1.000
_cell.length_c   1.000
_cell.angle_alpha   90.00
_cell.angle_beta   90.00
_cell.angle_gamma   90.00
#
_symmetry.space_group_name_H-M   'P 1'
#
loop_
_entity.id
_entity.type
_entity.pdbx_description
1 polymer ?
#
loop_
_entity_poly.entity_id
_entity_poly.type
_entity_poly.pdbx_seq_one_letter_code
_entity_poly.pdbx_strand_id
1 'polypeptide(L)'
;MMKISNLLLMIISSNTTFFIIISILLTIFISIILNKKWNIGSVRNNKPLPPGPKSWPIIGCFPQIIRKNKNALINRIHKIMEEMDTEIACIRLGNFHVISVTSPELACEFLKIQDSIFSSRPICMSASLVSNGYLTPIFVPSGDQWMKMKKILTSHVLSPTSFQWLRCKRDEEADHLHRFVYNQYSNQLVINLRKVTRYHCGNVIRNMIFSKRSLFGIIEQDEEQIDAVFTLLEYVYSFGISDYLPWLSVFDLDGHKAIIKKAYATATKHIDIEVDNRIQIWKDGNKSLEEDILDVLIMLKDTNGNPLMNVKEIKAQVLEFFMATVDNPSNAVEWVLAEMLNQPILMQKAIEELNIVVGINRWVQESDLPRLNYVKACIKESFRLHPFLPFNVPHVSVSDTIVGEKYFIPKGSIVLLSRLGLGRNSRVWEDPLKFKRSATSKWKMVVNIGRRGCPAVKLGLAITTMLLARLLQGFTWNLPPNSPCNDLIESSKINHFSTLPLLAQATPRLAKFKSERYLKKKDGDEVVLTDSKMRLLSFSVGRQGCPSVKLGSTITTMLLARLLQGFTWNLPPNAPCNNDLIESCKTDPFCTLPLVAQTKPRLAKAMDEEADHLHRFIYNQCNNQLAINLRKVTRYHCGNVIRNMIFSKRSLFGIIEQDEEQIDAVFTLLEYVYCFSISDYLPWLSVFDLDGHKAIIKKAYAKATKHIDIEVDHRIQTWKDGNKSLEEDILDVLIMLKDTNRNPLMNVKEIKAPVLELMLATMDNPSNTVEWAFAEMLNQPKLMQKGYRRTQHCCWDQ
;
A
#
# COMPACT_ATOMS: atom_id res chain seq x y z
N MET A 1 -39.42 24.07 35.99
CA MET A 1 -39.32 25.27 35.14
C MET A 1 -39.58 26.59 35.89
N MET A 2 -40.60 26.73 36.75
CA MET A 2 -40.83 27.97 37.53
C MET A 2 -39.69 28.38 38.50
N LYS A 3 -38.98 27.42 39.12
CA LYS A 3 -37.85 27.74 40.02
C LYS A 3 -36.60 28.28 39.32
N ILE A 4 -36.40 27.94 38.04
CA ILE A 4 -35.27 28.43 37.23
C ILE A 4 -35.59 29.81 36.64
N SER A 5 -36.86 30.04 36.27
CA SER A 5 -37.38 31.36 35.86
C SER A 5 -37.24 32.41 36.97
N ASN A 6 -37.59 32.07 38.22
CA ASN A 6 -37.49 33.01 39.33
C ASN A 6 -36.05 33.28 39.79
N LEU A 7 -35.15 32.31 39.63
CA LEU A 7 -33.71 32.51 39.90
C LEU A 7 -33.06 33.43 38.84
N LEU A 8 -33.43 33.28 37.57
CA LEU A 8 -33.01 34.16 36.49
C LEU A 8 -33.58 35.59 36.63
N LEU A 9 -34.84 35.73 37.07
CA LEU A 9 -35.45 37.04 37.34
C LEU A 9 -34.82 37.75 38.56
N MET A 10 -34.44 37.02 39.62
CA MET A 10 -33.70 37.59 40.77
C MET A 10 -32.27 38.03 40.42
N ILE A 11 -31.60 37.33 39.49
CA ILE A 11 -30.25 37.69 39.04
C ILE A 11 -30.28 38.94 38.13
N ILE A 12 -31.38 39.18 37.41
CA ILE A 12 -31.57 40.36 36.56
C ILE A 12 -32.05 41.58 37.38
N SER A 13 -32.67 41.37 38.55
CA SER A 13 -33.23 42.47 39.37
C SER A 13 -32.25 43.09 40.39
N SER A 14 -31.01 42.62 40.48
CA SER A 14 -30.01 43.24 41.36
C SER A 14 -29.26 44.34 40.62
N ASN A 15 -29.25 45.55 41.18
CA ASN A 15 -28.48 46.68 40.62
C ASN A 15 -27.01 46.30 40.36
N THR A 16 -26.46 45.33 41.09
CA THR A 16 -25.10 44.84 40.95
C THR A 16 -24.82 44.13 39.62
N THR A 17 -25.72 43.29 39.08
CA THR A 17 -25.50 42.65 37.76
C THR A 17 -25.59 43.65 36.63
N PHE A 18 -26.48 44.65 36.75
CA PHE A 18 -26.56 45.77 35.82
C PHE A 18 -25.28 46.62 35.81
N PHE A 19 -24.73 46.97 36.98
CA PHE A 19 -23.46 47.71 37.07
C PHE A 19 -22.25 46.90 36.57
N ILE A 20 -22.23 45.58 36.80
CA ILE A 20 -21.17 44.69 36.27
C ILE A 20 -21.23 44.66 34.74
N ILE A 21 -22.43 44.51 34.15
CA ILE A 21 -22.59 44.52 32.68
C ILE A 21 -22.19 45.87 32.10
N ILE A 22 -22.58 46.99 32.72
CA ILE A 22 -22.16 48.34 32.29
C ILE A 22 -20.65 48.50 32.39
N SER A 23 -20.02 48.07 33.48
CA SER A 23 -18.56 48.14 33.67
C SER A 23 -17.81 47.33 32.61
N ILE A 24 -18.31 46.12 32.28
CA ILE A 24 -17.76 45.30 31.19
C ILE A 24 -17.94 46.01 29.83
N LEU A 25 -19.11 46.58 29.55
CA LEU A 25 -19.35 47.33 28.31
C LEU A 25 -18.49 48.60 28.23
N LEU A 26 -18.28 49.30 29.34
CA LEU A 26 -17.45 50.51 29.41
C LEU A 26 -15.97 50.18 29.22
N THR A 27 -15.48 49.10 29.83
CA THR A 27 -14.09 48.64 29.65
C THR A 27 -13.83 48.15 28.23
N ILE A 28 -14.79 47.45 27.62
CA ILE A 28 -14.75 47.09 26.19
C ILE A 28 -14.73 48.37 25.33
N PHE A 29 -15.59 49.34 25.62
CA PHE A 29 -15.67 50.61 24.88
C PHE A 29 -14.38 51.44 24.99
N ILE A 30 -13.80 51.56 26.18
CA ILE A 30 -12.53 52.25 26.43
C ILE A 30 -11.38 51.51 25.74
N SER A 31 -11.35 50.18 25.79
CA SER A 31 -10.36 49.37 25.08
C SER A 31 -10.43 49.59 23.55
N ILE A 32 -11.63 49.70 22.98
CA ILE A 32 -11.83 50.02 21.55
C ILE A 32 -11.29 51.41 21.19
N ILE A 33 -11.50 52.41 22.06
CA ILE A 33 -11.01 53.78 21.84
C ILE A 33 -9.48 53.85 21.96
N LEU A 34 -8.90 53.20 22.97
CA LEU A 34 -7.45 53.17 23.18
C LEU A 34 -6.72 52.42 22.06
N ASN A 35 -7.27 51.29 21.57
CA ASN A 35 -6.74 50.59 20.39
C ASN A 35 -6.87 51.39 19.09
N LYS A 36 -7.86 52.28 18.97
CA LYS A 36 -7.96 53.21 17.84
C LYS A 36 -6.89 54.30 17.88
N LYS A 37 -6.51 54.78 19.07
CA LYS A 37 -5.46 55.81 19.24
C LYS A 37 -4.04 55.26 19.09
N TRP A 38 -3.78 54.02 19.50
CA TRP A 38 -2.43 53.42 19.38
C TRP A 38 -2.07 53.05 17.93
N ASN A 39 -3.05 52.84 17.06
CA ASN A 39 -2.84 52.53 15.63
C ASN A 39 -2.59 53.76 14.73
N ILE A 40 -2.40 54.96 15.31
CA ILE A 40 -2.14 56.20 14.54
C ILE A 40 -0.65 56.36 14.17
N GLY A 41 0.23 55.47 14.65
CA GLY A 41 1.68 55.55 14.45
C GLY A 41 2.29 54.64 13.36
N SER A 42 1.50 53.98 12.51
CA SER A 42 2.07 53.17 11.41
C SER A 42 2.13 53.99 10.13
N VAL A 43 3.29 53.97 9.47
CA VAL A 43 3.52 54.53 8.13
C VAL A 43 2.39 54.04 7.22
N ARG A 44 1.54 54.95 6.75
CA ARG A 44 0.44 54.62 5.84
C ARG A 44 1.03 54.18 4.52
N ASN A 45 0.95 52.88 4.22
CA ASN A 45 1.05 52.45 2.83
C ASN A 45 -0.19 52.97 2.08
N ASN A 46 0.02 53.70 0.99
CA ASN A 46 -1.05 54.35 0.22
C ASN A 46 -1.97 53.37 -0.53
N LYS A 47 -1.68 52.06 -0.50
CA LYS A 47 -2.46 51.01 -1.18
C LYS A 47 -3.53 50.44 -0.25
N PRO A 48 -4.77 50.22 -0.72
CA PRO A 48 -5.84 49.66 0.11
C PRO A 48 -5.65 48.17 0.40
N LEU A 49 -6.31 47.67 1.44
CA LEU A 49 -6.50 46.22 1.64
C LEU A 49 -7.32 45.63 0.47
N PRO A 50 -7.25 44.31 0.22
CA PRO A 50 -8.21 43.66 -0.68
C PRO A 50 -9.65 43.92 -0.25
N PRO A 51 -10.61 43.96 -1.21
CA PRO A 51 -12.00 44.22 -0.89
C PRO A 51 -12.55 43.15 0.04
N GLY A 52 -13.50 43.49 0.90
CA GLY A 52 -14.05 42.52 1.85
C GLY A 52 -15.35 42.98 2.51
N PRO A 53 -16.10 42.06 3.13
CA PRO A 53 -17.31 42.40 3.86
C PRO A 53 -17.00 43.34 5.04
N LYS A 54 -17.97 44.20 5.39
CA LYS A 54 -17.84 45.10 6.54
C LYS A 54 -17.73 44.31 7.83
N SER A 55 -16.58 44.43 8.49
CA SER A 55 -16.27 43.72 9.73
C SER A 55 -16.80 44.43 10.98
N TRP A 56 -17.31 43.67 11.95
CA TRP A 56 -17.65 44.22 13.27
C TRP A 56 -16.39 44.46 14.11
N PRO A 57 -16.40 45.42 15.06
CA PRO A 57 -15.29 45.62 15.97
C PRO A 57 -14.96 44.34 16.75
N ILE A 58 -13.66 44.05 16.93
CA ILE A 58 -13.10 42.92 17.69
C ILE A 58 -13.37 41.54 17.07
N ILE A 59 -14.62 41.17 16.80
CA ILE A 59 -15.01 39.84 16.32
C ILE A 59 -14.96 39.70 14.78
N GLY A 60 -14.82 40.80 14.04
CA GLY A 60 -14.73 40.74 12.59
C GLY A 60 -16.02 40.26 11.93
N CYS A 61 -15.92 39.31 11.00
CA CYS A 61 -17.02 38.82 10.18
C CYS A 61 -17.68 37.56 10.75
N PHE A 62 -17.29 37.10 11.95
CA PHE A 62 -17.85 35.88 12.57
C PHE A 62 -19.40 35.84 12.60
N PRO A 63 -20.14 36.90 12.98
CA PRO A 63 -21.60 36.88 12.97
C PRO A 63 -22.23 36.65 11.59
N GLN A 64 -21.58 37.12 10.52
CA GLN A 64 -22.03 36.96 9.13
C GLN A 64 -21.76 35.54 8.60
N ILE A 65 -20.81 34.85 9.23
CA ILE A 65 -20.25 33.58 8.80
C ILE A 65 -20.86 32.40 9.59
N ILE A 66 -21.19 32.57 10.88
CA ILE A 66 -21.71 31.53 11.79
C ILE A 66 -23.23 31.27 11.61
N ARG A 67 -23.95 32.13 10.88
CA ARG A 67 -25.43 32.18 10.93
C ARG A 67 -26.18 31.00 10.29
N LYS A 68 -25.52 30.04 9.58
CA LYS A 68 -26.10 28.75 9.14
C LYS A 68 -25.00 27.69 8.89
N ASN A 69 -25.13 26.53 9.56
CA ASN A 69 -24.48 25.20 9.34
C ASN A 69 -22.93 25.13 9.19
N LYS A 70 -22.28 24.17 9.88
CA LYS A 70 -20.81 24.03 9.96
C LYS A 70 -20.11 23.78 8.61
N ASN A 71 -20.75 23.02 7.71
CA ASN A 71 -20.21 22.72 6.37
C ASN A 71 -20.43 23.86 5.35
N ALA A 72 -21.06 24.96 5.76
CA ALA A 72 -21.40 26.08 4.89
C ALA A 72 -20.30 27.16 4.81
N LEU A 73 -19.24 27.09 5.64
CA LEU A 73 -18.33 28.22 5.86
C LEU A 73 -17.30 28.41 4.73
N ILE A 74 -16.72 27.32 4.24
CA ILE A 74 -15.86 27.36 3.05
C ILE A 74 -16.67 27.78 1.83
N ASN A 75 -17.86 27.20 1.65
CA ASN A 75 -18.80 27.59 0.59
C ASN A 75 -19.17 29.06 0.74
N ARG A 76 -19.24 29.57 1.99
CA ARG A 76 -19.54 30.98 2.27
C ARG A 76 -18.41 31.90 1.82
N ILE A 77 -17.13 31.52 1.94
CA ILE A 77 -16.03 32.34 1.41
C ILE A 77 -16.17 32.49 -0.11
N HIS A 78 -16.35 31.38 -0.83
CA HIS A 78 -16.58 31.44 -2.28
C HIS A 78 -17.83 32.27 -2.62
N LYS A 79 -18.93 32.07 -1.90
CA LYS A 79 -20.16 32.83 -2.09
C LYS A 79 -19.99 34.33 -1.80
N ILE A 80 -19.20 34.71 -0.79
CA ILE A 80 -18.87 36.12 -0.51
C ILE A 80 -18.07 36.69 -1.69
N MET A 81 -17.08 35.97 -2.20
CA MET A 81 -16.29 36.43 -3.35
C MET A 81 -17.15 36.59 -4.61
N GLU A 82 -18.09 35.68 -4.83
CA GLU A 82 -19.08 35.74 -5.92
C GLU A 82 -20.06 36.91 -5.76
N GLU A 83 -20.66 37.08 -4.57
CA GLU A 83 -21.57 38.20 -4.23
C GLU A 83 -20.88 39.56 -4.40
N MET A 84 -19.56 39.62 -4.19
CA MET A 84 -18.75 40.82 -4.30
C MET A 84 -18.10 41.02 -5.68
N ASP A 85 -18.27 40.06 -6.60
CA ASP A 85 -17.63 40.03 -7.92
C ASP A 85 -16.12 40.34 -7.87
N THR A 86 -15.39 39.57 -7.04
CA THR A 86 -13.95 39.78 -6.84
C THR A 86 -13.16 38.48 -6.84
N GLU A 87 -11.92 38.55 -7.34
CA GLU A 87 -10.98 37.43 -7.38
C GLU A 87 -9.99 37.39 -6.22
N ILE A 88 -10.01 38.44 -5.39
CA ILE A 88 -9.28 38.52 -4.13
C ILE A 88 -10.18 39.19 -3.09
N ALA A 89 -10.32 38.58 -1.92
CA ALA A 89 -11.13 39.11 -0.84
C ALA A 89 -10.40 39.05 0.50
N CYS A 90 -10.57 40.08 1.34
CA CYS A 90 -10.06 40.13 2.70
C CYS A 90 -11.21 39.98 3.71
N ILE A 91 -11.28 38.83 4.37
CA ILE A 91 -12.27 38.53 5.40
C ILE A 91 -11.59 38.66 6.76
N ARG A 92 -12.04 39.63 7.55
CA ARG A 92 -11.48 39.83 8.89
C ARG A 92 -12.14 38.87 9.89
N LEU A 93 -11.35 38.00 10.53
CA LEU A 93 -11.80 37.10 11.60
C LEU A 93 -11.00 37.40 12.86
N GLY A 94 -11.65 38.01 13.86
CA GLY A 94 -10.93 38.54 15.01
C GLY A 94 -9.90 39.60 14.61
N ASN A 95 -8.65 39.34 14.99
CA ASN A 95 -7.48 40.16 14.63
C ASN A 95 -6.78 39.69 13.34
N PHE A 96 -7.25 38.64 12.69
CA PHE A 96 -6.62 38.07 11.50
C PHE A 96 -7.28 38.58 10.22
N HIS A 97 -6.45 38.88 9.22
CA HIS A 97 -6.87 39.11 7.84
C HIS A 97 -6.80 37.78 7.08
N VAL A 98 -7.94 37.21 6.71
CA VAL A 98 -8.00 36.01 5.88
C VAL A 98 -8.20 36.44 4.43
N ILE A 99 -7.15 36.32 3.63
CA ILE A 99 -7.10 36.71 2.23
C ILE A 99 -7.41 35.48 1.38
N SER A 100 -8.55 35.47 0.72
CA SER A 100 -8.94 34.41 -0.21
C SER A 100 -8.71 34.85 -1.66
N VAL A 101 -8.21 33.94 -2.50
CA VAL A 101 -7.77 34.23 -3.87
C VAL A 101 -8.27 33.17 -4.84
N THR A 102 -8.87 33.61 -5.96
CA THR A 102 -9.30 32.76 -7.09
C THR A 102 -8.62 33.13 -8.41
N SER A 103 -7.87 34.25 -8.47
CA SER A 103 -7.07 34.65 -9.64
C SER A 103 -5.78 33.80 -9.77
N PRO A 104 -5.52 33.22 -10.95
CA PRO A 104 -4.28 32.50 -11.25
C PRO A 104 -3.02 33.36 -11.12
N GLU A 105 -3.08 34.62 -11.55
CA GLU A 105 -1.97 35.57 -11.55
C GLU A 105 -1.55 35.90 -10.12
N LEU A 106 -2.53 36.24 -9.28
CA LEU A 106 -2.30 36.53 -7.86
C LEU A 106 -1.83 35.28 -7.11
N ALA A 107 -2.42 34.11 -7.40
CA ALA A 107 -1.97 32.85 -6.80
C ALA A 107 -0.49 32.53 -7.12
N CYS A 108 -0.06 32.81 -8.37
CA CYS A 108 1.34 32.68 -8.77
C CYS A 108 2.23 33.70 -8.03
N GLU A 109 1.74 34.93 -7.85
CA GLU A 109 2.48 35.93 -7.08
C GLU A 109 2.69 35.48 -5.63
N PHE A 110 1.65 35.00 -4.95
CA PHE A 110 1.74 34.50 -3.56
C PHE A 110 2.68 33.30 -3.41
N LEU A 111 2.58 32.27 -4.27
CA LEU A 111 3.31 31.00 -4.06
C LEU A 111 4.64 30.89 -4.79
N LYS A 112 4.88 31.69 -5.84
CA LYS A 112 6.08 31.56 -6.67
C LYS A 112 6.95 32.81 -6.61
N ILE A 113 6.36 33.99 -6.78
CA ILE A 113 7.13 35.24 -6.88
C ILE A 113 7.52 35.71 -5.47
N GLN A 114 6.56 35.78 -4.56
CA GLN A 114 6.75 36.22 -3.17
C GLN A 114 6.80 35.04 -2.19
N ASP A 115 7.31 33.88 -2.64
CA ASP A 115 7.24 32.62 -1.89
C ASP A 115 7.94 32.67 -0.52
N SER A 116 8.96 33.52 -0.37
CA SER A 116 9.69 33.74 0.87
C SER A 116 8.80 34.43 1.92
N ILE A 117 8.01 35.41 1.51
CA ILE A 117 7.09 36.18 2.36
C ILE A 117 5.94 35.31 2.84
N PHE A 118 5.41 34.45 1.97
CA PHE A 118 4.24 33.62 2.28
C PHE A 118 4.59 32.18 2.66
N SER A 119 5.84 31.86 2.98
CA SER A 119 6.24 30.48 3.29
C SER A 119 5.79 29.94 4.65
N SER A 120 5.27 30.78 5.55
CA SER A 120 4.94 30.38 6.93
C SER A 120 3.52 29.80 7.06
N ARG A 121 3.20 29.28 8.26
CA ARG A 121 1.91 28.66 8.61
C ARG A 121 1.24 29.36 9.80
N PRO A 122 -0.11 29.33 9.90
CA PRO A 122 -0.82 29.89 11.04
C PRO A 122 -0.52 29.14 12.33
N ILE A 123 -0.40 29.90 13.43
CA ILE A 123 -0.36 29.35 14.78
C ILE A 123 -1.79 29.38 15.33
N CYS A 124 -2.45 28.22 15.34
CA CYS A 124 -3.82 28.06 15.81
C CYS A 124 -4.01 26.77 16.63
N MET A 125 -5.19 26.61 17.23
CA MET A 125 -5.49 25.48 18.12
C MET A 125 -5.55 24.17 17.33
N SER A 126 -6.28 24.15 16.21
CA SER A 126 -6.49 22.94 15.40
C SER A 126 -5.17 22.37 14.87
N ALA A 127 -4.33 23.20 14.25
CA ALA A 127 -3.02 22.80 13.73
C ALA A 127 -2.08 22.31 14.84
N SER A 128 -2.08 22.99 16.01
CA SER A 128 -1.27 22.57 17.16
C SER A 128 -1.66 21.18 17.65
N LEU A 129 -2.96 20.90 17.80
CA LEU A 129 -3.42 19.58 18.24
C LEU A 129 -3.11 18.47 17.23
N VAL A 130 -3.37 18.71 15.94
CA VAL A 130 -3.16 17.72 14.87
C VAL A 130 -1.69 17.38 14.67
N SER A 131 -0.80 18.37 14.82
CA SER A 131 0.66 18.20 14.60
C SER A 131 1.46 17.95 15.88
N ASN A 132 0.77 17.68 17.00
CA ASN A 132 1.36 17.48 18.33
C ASN A 132 2.30 18.63 18.75
N GLY A 133 1.87 19.87 18.52
CA GLY A 133 2.65 21.07 18.83
C GLY A 133 3.64 21.47 17.74
N TYR A 134 3.26 21.37 16.46
CA TYR A 134 4.05 21.81 15.30
C TYR A 134 5.34 21.03 15.07
N LEU A 135 5.30 19.72 15.29
CA LEU A 135 6.46 18.86 15.07
C LEU A 135 6.65 18.47 13.59
N THR A 136 5.61 18.63 12.77
CA THR A 136 5.56 18.10 11.40
C THR A 136 5.60 19.19 10.31
N PRO A 137 6.19 18.91 9.13
CA PRO A 137 6.53 19.91 8.12
C PRO A 137 5.34 20.56 7.40
N ILE A 138 4.15 19.94 7.36
CA ILE A 138 2.98 20.55 6.69
C ILE A 138 2.46 21.74 7.49
N PHE A 139 2.40 21.62 8.81
CA PHE A 139 1.73 22.57 9.71
C PHE A 139 2.68 23.52 10.44
N VAL A 140 3.95 23.13 10.65
CA VAL A 140 4.92 23.96 11.37
C VAL A 140 5.17 25.31 10.68
N PRO A 141 5.20 26.44 11.42
CA PRO A 141 5.65 27.73 10.91
C PRO A 141 7.06 27.67 10.32
N SER A 142 7.45 28.68 9.54
CA SER A 142 8.82 28.72 9.01
C SER A 142 9.84 28.87 10.14
N GLY A 143 10.91 28.09 10.10
CA GLY A 143 11.97 28.08 11.11
C GLY A 143 12.82 26.81 11.04
N ASP A 144 13.68 26.61 12.04
CA ASP A 144 14.65 25.51 12.06
C ASP A 144 13.99 24.13 12.06
N GLN A 145 12.88 23.97 12.80
CA GLN A 145 12.13 22.71 12.82
C GLN A 145 11.61 22.34 11.43
N TRP A 146 11.08 23.31 10.68
CA TRP A 146 10.64 23.08 9.30
C TRP A 146 11.79 22.66 8.40
N MET A 147 12.94 23.36 8.48
CA MET A 147 14.11 23.06 7.68
C MET A 147 14.66 21.66 7.99
N LYS A 148 14.73 21.30 9.27
CA LYS A 148 15.13 19.96 9.74
C LYS A 148 14.22 18.89 9.15
N MET A 149 12.92 18.99 9.39
CA MET A 149 11.95 17.98 8.93
C MET A 149 11.88 17.89 7.41
N LYS A 150 11.91 19.02 6.71
CA LYS A 150 11.94 19.03 5.24
C LYS A 150 13.18 18.31 4.71
N LYS A 151 14.36 18.59 5.26
CA LYS A 151 15.61 17.93 4.87
C LYS A 151 15.53 16.42 5.10
N ILE A 152 15.06 15.99 6.29
CA ILE A 152 14.89 14.57 6.62
C ILE A 152 13.99 13.88 5.58
N LEU A 153 12.82 14.46 5.33
CA LEU A 153 11.86 13.89 4.39
C LEU A 153 12.41 13.83 2.96
N THR A 154 12.99 14.92 2.44
CA THR A 154 13.46 14.95 1.05
C THR A 154 14.71 14.09 0.83
N SER A 155 15.61 14.02 1.81
CA SER A 155 16.90 13.37 1.63
C SER A 155 16.90 11.89 2.01
N HIS A 156 16.05 11.47 2.95
CA HIS A 156 16.09 10.11 3.49
C HIS A 156 14.80 9.31 3.28
N VAL A 157 13.62 9.93 3.36
CA VAL A 157 12.35 9.18 3.27
C VAL A 157 11.78 9.17 1.85
N LEU A 158 11.77 10.32 1.19
CA LEU A 158 11.20 10.55 -0.15
C LEU A 158 12.28 10.68 -1.22
N SER A 159 13.49 10.21 -0.93
CA SER A 159 14.60 10.18 -1.88
C SER A 159 14.31 9.22 -3.03
N PRO A 160 14.92 9.39 -4.22
CA PRO A 160 14.77 8.43 -5.32
C PRO A 160 15.16 6.99 -4.91
N THR A 161 16.18 6.84 -4.06
CA THR A 161 16.65 5.54 -3.57
C THR A 161 15.62 4.89 -2.67
N SER A 162 15.10 5.60 -1.67
CA SER A 162 14.08 5.10 -0.75
C SER A 162 12.78 4.79 -1.48
N PHE A 163 12.44 5.62 -2.47
CA PHE A 163 11.29 5.42 -3.33
C PHE A 163 11.36 4.09 -4.11
N GLN A 164 12.53 3.77 -4.68
CA GLN A 164 12.77 2.51 -5.39
C GLN A 164 12.83 1.31 -4.42
N TRP A 165 13.49 1.48 -3.27
CA TRP A 165 13.60 0.44 -2.23
C TRP A 165 12.23 -0.02 -1.72
N LEU A 166 11.31 0.92 -1.46
CA LEU A 166 9.96 0.63 -0.97
C LEU A 166 8.97 0.26 -2.09
N ARG A 167 9.44 -0.02 -3.30
CA ARG A 167 8.57 -0.33 -4.45
C ARG A 167 7.79 -1.62 -4.27
N CYS A 168 8.44 -2.71 -3.85
CA CYS A 168 7.79 -4.01 -3.67
C CYS A 168 6.57 -3.92 -2.75
N LYS A 169 6.68 -3.17 -1.65
CA LYS A 169 5.59 -2.92 -0.69
C LYS A 169 4.37 -2.25 -1.31
N ARG A 170 4.56 -1.40 -2.34
CA ARG A 170 3.45 -0.78 -3.09
C ARG A 170 2.85 -1.74 -4.11
N ASP A 171 3.70 -2.50 -4.80
CA ASP A 171 3.26 -3.50 -5.78
C ASP A 171 2.43 -4.61 -5.11
N GLU A 172 2.83 -5.07 -3.91
CA GLU A 172 2.06 -6.02 -3.07
C GLU A 172 0.63 -5.53 -2.78
N GLU A 173 0.48 -4.26 -2.36
CA GLU A 173 -0.84 -3.70 -2.05
C GLU A 173 -1.71 -3.48 -3.29
N ALA A 174 -1.09 -3.30 -4.47
CA ALA A 174 -1.79 -3.25 -5.74
C ALA A 174 -2.38 -4.63 -6.12
N ASP A 175 -1.67 -5.72 -5.81
CA ASP A 175 -2.15 -7.09 -6.01
C ASP A 175 -3.27 -7.45 -5.02
N HIS A 176 -3.13 -7.02 -3.76
CA HIS A 176 -4.16 -7.21 -2.74
C HIS A 176 -5.47 -6.50 -3.07
N LEU A 177 -5.41 -5.27 -3.59
CA LEU A 177 -6.57 -4.52 -4.03
C LEU A 177 -7.42 -5.31 -5.04
N HIS A 178 -6.78 -5.86 -6.08
CA HIS A 178 -7.47 -6.62 -7.10
C HIS A 178 -8.22 -7.80 -6.48
N ARG A 179 -7.53 -8.54 -5.61
CA ARG A 179 -8.11 -9.70 -4.94
C ARG A 179 -9.30 -9.34 -4.05
N PHE A 180 -9.19 -8.23 -3.31
CA PHE A 180 -10.29 -7.75 -2.49
C PHE A 180 -11.55 -7.51 -3.33
N VAL A 181 -11.42 -6.75 -4.42
CA VAL A 181 -12.54 -6.45 -5.33
C VAL A 181 -13.10 -7.74 -5.97
N TYR A 182 -12.24 -8.68 -6.36
CA TYR A 182 -12.66 -9.96 -6.93
C TYR A 182 -13.47 -10.83 -5.95
N ASN A 183 -13.08 -10.84 -4.66
CA ASN A 183 -13.80 -11.57 -3.62
C ASN A 183 -15.18 -10.96 -3.33
N GLN A 184 -15.28 -9.63 -3.34
CA GLN A 184 -16.57 -8.93 -3.20
C GLN A 184 -17.51 -9.24 -4.38
N TYR A 185 -16.98 -9.26 -5.61
CA TYR A 185 -17.74 -9.69 -6.79
C TYR A 185 -18.25 -11.13 -6.67
N SER A 186 -17.43 -12.06 -6.17
CA SER A 186 -17.81 -13.47 -6.03
C SER A 186 -19.01 -13.67 -5.11
N ASN A 187 -19.22 -12.74 -4.17
CA ASN A 187 -20.37 -12.70 -3.26
C ASN A 187 -21.55 -11.87 -3.81
N GLN A 188 -21.50 -11.40 -5.06
CA GLN A 188 -22.50 -10.54 -5.71
C GLN A 188 -22.79 -9.23 -4.95
N LEU A 189 -21.79 -8.71 -4.23
CA LEU A 189 -21.96 -7.51 -3.41
C LEU A 189 -21.79 -6.22 -4.24
N VAL A 190 -22.58 -5.22 -3.91
CA VAL A 190 -22.35 -3.83 -4.35
C VAL A 190 -21.12 -3.30 -3.61
N ILE A 191 -20.15 -2.77 -4.36
CA ILE A 191 -18.86 -2.37 -3.83
C ILE A 191 -18.86 -0.88 -3.50
N ASN A 192 -18.50 -0.56 -2.26
CA ASN A 192 -18.25 0.82 -1.83
C ASN A 192 -16.83 1.24 -2.22
N LEU A 193 -16.71 1.99 -3.31
CA LEU A 193 -15.43 2.42 -3.88
C LEU A 193 -14.69 3.42 -2.99
N ARG A 194 -15.40 4.21 -2.18
CA ARG A 194 -14.77 5.09 -1.17
C ARG A 194 -13.99 4.28 -0.15
N LYS A 195 -14.61 3.24 0.42
CA LYS A 195 -13.94 2.34 1.36
C LYS A 195 -12.77 1.64 0.70
N VAL A 196 -12.97 1.05 -0.48
CA VAL A 196 -11.91 0.34 -1.23
C VAL A 196 -10.67 1.21 -1.45
N THR A 197 -10.87 2.42 -1.98
CA THR A 197 -9.76 3.33 -2.31
C THR A 197 -9.07 3.86 -1.05
N ARG A 198 -9.81 4.22 0.00
CA ARG A 198 -9.24 4.65 1.29
C ARG A 198 -8.41 3.55 1.95
N TYR A 199 -8.95 2.33 2.03
CA TYR A 199 -8.23 1.20 2.62
C TYR A 199 -6.97 0.83 1.84
N HIS A 200 -7.02 0.84 0.51
CA HIS A 200 -5.82 0.61 -0.29
C HIS A 200 -4.74 1.64 0.03
N CYS A 201 -5.07 2.94 0.04
CA CYS A 201 -4.09 3.97 0.37
C CYS A 201 -3.58 3.86 1.82
N GLY A 202 -4.46 3.50 2.76
CA GLY A 202 -4.11 3.27 4.16
C GLY A 202 -3.16 2.08 4.34
N ASN A 203 -3.40 0.98 3.61
CA ASN A 203 -2.54 -0.19 3.64
C ASN A 203 -1.20 0.05 2.93
N VAL A 204 -1.17 0.77 1.82
CA VAL A 204 0.07 1.19 1.15
C VAL A 204 0.97 1.94 2.14
N ILE A 205 0.45 2.96 2.83
CA ILE A 205 1.28 3.72 3.75
C ILE A 205 1.64 2.90 5.01
N ARG A 206 0.73 2.05 5.50
CA ARG A 206 1.03 1.13 6.61
C ARG A 206 2.15 0.16 6.28
N ASN A 207 2.14 -0.45 5.09
CA ASN A 207 3.18 -1.39 4.66
C ASN A 207 4.52 -0.67 4.45
N MET A 208 4.50 0.52 3.85
CA MET A 208 5.68 1.36 3.68
C MET A 208 6.30 1.84 5.00
N ILE A 209 5.50 2.10 6.05
CA ILE A 209 5.99 2.59 7.34
C ILE A 209 6.35 1.47 8.30
N PHE A 210 5.57 0.40 8.35
CA PHE A 210 5.68 -0.61 9.41
C PHE A 210 6.02 -2.01 8.92
N SER A 211 6.13 -2.23 7.61
CA SER A 211 6.21 -3.57 7.01
C SER A 211 5.04 -4.47 7.43
N LYS A 212 3.89 -3.84 7.67
CA LYS A 212 2.67 -4.49 8.15
C LYS A 212 1.50 -4.07 7.29
N ARG A 213 0.56 -5.00 7.12
CA ARG A 213 -0.71 -4.77 6.43
C ARG A 213 -1.87 -5.02 7.37
N SER A 214 -2.98 -4.33 7.12
CA SER A 214 -4.26 -4.80 7.61
C SER A 214 -4.90 -5.73 6.58
N LEU A 215 -5.54 -6.80 7.03
CA LEU A 215 -6.33 -7.65 6.17
C LEU A 215 -7.63 -6.94 5.81
N PHE A 216 -7.82 -6.65 4.53
CA PHE A 216 -9.05 -6.07 3.98
C PHE A 216 -10.29 -6.80 4.52
N GLY A 217 -11.12 -6.09 5.27
CA GLY A 217 -12.42 -6.58 5.74
C GLY A 217 -12.42 -7.37 7.05
N ILE A 218 -11.32 -7.40 7.83
CA ILE A 218 -11.25 -8.21 9.07
C ILE A 218 -11.10 -7.40 10.36
N ILE A 219 -10.90 -6.07 10.34
CA ILE A 219 -10.72 -5.33 11.60
C ILE A 219 -11.52 -4.01 11.60
N GLU A 220 -12.55 -3.93 12.45
CA GLU A 220 -13.28 -2.69 12.76
C GLU A 220 -12.34 -1.55 13.20
N GLN A 221 -11.20 -1.88 13.79
CA GLN A 221 -10.19 -0.93 14.28
C GLN A 221 -9.49 -0.16 13.14
N ASP A 222 -9.29 -0.76 11.96
CA ASP A 222 -8.67 -0.05 10.83
C ASP A 222 -9.63 0.94 10.18
N GLU A 223 -10.91 0.60 10.16
CA GLU A 223 -11.97 1.53 9.77
C GLU A 223 -12.02 2.72 10.73
N GLU A 224 -12.00 2.46 12.04
CA GLU A 224 -11.98 3.49 13.07
C GLU A 224 -10.78 4.43 12.93
N GLN A 225 -9.58 3.89 12.63
CA GLN A 225 -8.38 4.71 12.43
C GLN A 225 -8.49 5.60 11.19
N ILE A 226 -8.93 5.06 10.05
CA ILE A 226 -9.08 5.84 8.82
C ILE A 226 -10.15 6.93 9.00
N ASP A 227 -11.29 6.60 9.61
CA ASP A 227 -12.34 7.58 9.86
C ASP A 227 -11.88 8.70 10.82
N ALA A 228 -11.07 8.35 11.82
CA ALA A 228 -10.42 9.34 12.68
C ALA A 228 -9.46 10.24 11.90
N VAL A 229 -8.68 9.71 10.96
CA VAL A 229 -7.82 10.49 10.06
C VAL A 229 -8.65 11.47 9.21
N PHE A 230 -9.77 11.03 8.64
CA PHE A 230 -10.67 11.92 7.89
C PHE A 230 -11.33 12.98 8.78
N THR A 231 -11.64 12.63 10.03
CA THR A 231 -12.13 13.62 11.02
C THR A 231 -11.07 14.68 11.31
N LEU A 232 -9.80 14.31 11.45
CA LEU A 232 -8.71 15.30 11.62
C LEU A 232 -8.59 16.22 10.40
N LEU A 233 -8.67 15.67 9.19
CA LEU A 233 -8.63 16.44 7.93
C LEU A 233 -9.81 17.39 7.77
N GLU A 234 -11.00 17.00 8.23
CA GLU A 234 -12.21 17.83 8.18
C GLU A 234 -12.12 19.00 9.16
N TYR A 235 -11.56 18.77 10.36
CA TYR A 235 -11.54 19.78 11.42
C TYR A 235 -10.28 20.66 11.46
N VAL A 236 -9.18 20.25 10.84
CA VAL A 236 -7.98 21.10 10.74
C VAL A 236 -8.24 22.30 9.83
N TYR A 237 -8.02 23.51 10.34
CA TYR A 237 -8.34 24.77 9.64
C TYR A 237 -9.81 24.91 9.20
N SER A 238 -10.74 24.24 9.88
CA SER A 238 -12.20 24.28 9.65
C SER A 238 -12.90 25.57 10.11
N PHE A 239 -12.14 26.64 10.26
CA PHE A 239 -12.58 27.93 10.77
C PHE A 239 -13.17 27.92 12.20
N GLY A 240 -12.61 27.10 13.09
CA GLY A 240 -13.03 27.06 14.49
C GLY A 240 -12.84 28.41 15.19
N ILE A 241 -13.77 28.80 16.05
CA ILE A 241 -13.75 30.07 16.80
C ILE A 241 -12.43 30.20 17.56
N SER A 242 -11.98 29.10 18.17
CA SER A 242 -10.73 29.01 18.94
C SER A 242 -9.47 29.26 18.11
N ASP A 243 -9.52 29.10 16.78
CA ASP A 243 -8.37 29.34 15.90
C ASP A 243 -8.11 30.84 15.67
N TYR A 244 -9.15 31.68 15.72
CA TYR A 244 -9.02 33.13 15.49
C TYR A 244 -9.30 33.98 16.73
N LEU A 245 -9.92 33.41 17.76
CA LEU A 245 -10.12 34.02 19.07
C LEU A 245 -9.51 33.11 20.15
N PRO A 246 -8.16 33.05 20.27
CA PRO A 246 -7.50 32.10 21.16
C PRO A 246 -7.90 32.23 22.64
N TRP A 247 -8.29 33.44 23.09
CA TRP A 247 -8.77 33.66 24.45
C TRP A 247 -10.10 32.94 24.75
N LEU A 248 -10.88 32.53 23.73
CA LEU A 248 -12.09 31.71 23.88
C LEU A 248 -11.80 30.20 23.81
N SER A 249 -10.56 29.78 23.57
CA SER A 249 -10.19 28.37 23.41
C SER A 249 -10.39 27.50 24.67
N VAL A 250 -10.60 28.12 25.82
CA VAL A 250 -10.94 27.45 27.08
C VAL A 250 -12.37 26.91 27.04
N PHE A 251 -13.29 27.59 26.36
CA PHE A 251 -14.70 27.26 26.34
C PHE A 251 -15.09 26.23 25.27
N ASP A 252 -14.25 26.03 24.24
CA ASP A 252 -14.53 25.13 23.11
C ASP A 252 -15.94 25.33 22.51
N LEU A 253 -16.29 26.58 22.21
CA LEU A 253 -17.66 27.01 21.87
C LEU A 253 -18.30 26.26 20.69
N ASP A 254 -17.49 25.75 19.77
CA ASP A 254 -17.91 24.98 18.60
C ASP A 254 -17.70 23.47 18.74
N GLY A 255 -17.05 23.02 19.82
CA GLY A 255 -16.69 21.63 20.12
C GLY A 255 -15.50 21.09 19.32
N HIS A 256 -14.82 21.92 18.53
CA HIS A 256 -13.76 21.46 17.62
C HIS A 256 -12.57 20.88 18.39
N LYS A 257 -12.22 21.46 19.53
CA LYS A 257 -11.10 21.00 20.35
C LYS A 257 -11.35 19.59 20.87
N ALA A 258 -12.55 19.31 21.39
CA ALA A 258 -12.93 17.98 21.87
C ALA A 258 -12.93 16.93 20.73
N ILE A 259 -13.49 17.28 19.57
CA ILE A 259 -13.54 16.40 18.39
C ILE A 259 -12.13 16.06 17.91
N ILE A 260 -11.27 17.06 17.71
CA ILE A 260 -9.89 16.87 17.27
C ILE A 260 -9.12 16.00 18.27
N LYS A 261 -9.25 16.25 19.58
CA LYS A 261 -8.58 15.43 20.60
C LYS A 261 -9.00 13.97 20.55
N LYS A 262 -10.30 13.70 20.41
CA LYS A 262 -10.83 12.34 20.29
C LYS A 262 -10.30 11.67 19.03
N ALA A 263 -10.42 12.33 17.88
CA ALA A 263 -9.93 11.81 16.60
C ALA A 263 -8.42 11.58 16.61
N TYR A 264 -7.63 12.48 17.22
CA TYR A 264 -6.18 12.32 17.36
C TYR A 264 -5.85 11.07 18.18
N ALA A 265 -6.49 10.91 19.35
CA ALA A 265 -6.27 9.74 20.19
C ALA A 265 -6.62 8.42 19.49
N THR A 266 -7.72 8.38 18.75
CA THR A 266 -8.09 7.20 17.94
C THR A 266 -7.08 6.96 16.81
N ALA A 267 -6.69 8.00 16.08
CA ALA A 267 -5.77 7.89 14.95
C ALA A 267 -4.37 7.45 15.37
N THR A 268 -3.86 7.90 16.52
CA THR A 268 -2.50 7.57 16.98
C THR A 268 -2.41 6.30 17.82
N LYS A 269 -3.51 5.77 18.35
CA LYS A 269 -3.51 4.60 19.25
C LYS A 269 -2.60 3.46 18.79
N HIS A 270 -2.76 3.00 17.55
CA HIS A 270 -1.93 1.92 17.00
C HIS A 270 -0.55 2.39 16.52
N ILE A 271 -0.44 3.63 16.06
CA ILE A 271 0.83 4.23 15.65
C ILE A 271 1.77 4.30 16.85
N ASP A 272 1.29 4.78 17.98
CA ASP A 272 2.09 4.99 19.18
C ASP A 272 2.64 3.66 19.70
N ILE A 273 1.78 2.62 19.75
CA ILE A 273 2.18 1.26 20.14
C ILE A 273 3.27 0.71 19.22
N GLU A 274 3.07 0.80 17.90
CA GLU A 274 4.02 0.25 16.94
C GLU A 274 5.37 0.99 16.96
N VAL A 275 5.34 2.32 17.09
CA VAL A 275 6.55 3.14 17.19
C VAL A 275 7.32 2.81 18.48
N ASP A 276 6.64 2.75 19.63
CA ASP A 276 7.30 2.45 20.90
C ASP A 276 7.92 1.05 20.90
N ASN A 277 7.18 0.05 20.39
CA ASN A 277 7.69 -1.32 20.24
C ASN A 277 8.92 -1.38 19.32
N ARG A 278 8.88 -0.70 18.16
CA ARG A 278 10.01 -0.72 17.21
C ARG A 278 11.25 -0.04 17.78
N ILE A 279 11.08 1.07 18.51
CA ILE A 279 12.19 1.74 19.19
C ILE A 279 12.83 0.80 20.22
N GLN A 280 12.02 0.04 20.97
CA GLN A 280 12.55 -0.90 21.95
C GLN A 280 13.34 -2.03 21.27
N ILE A 281 12.82 -2.59 20.17
CA ILE A 281 13.52 -3.63 19.38
C ILE A 281 14.91 -3.16 18.92
N TRP A 282 15.02 -1.92 18.43
CA TRP A 282 16.31 -1.34 18.04
C TRP A 282 17.25 -1.13 19.23
N LYS A 283 16.73 -0.69 20.38
CA LYS A 283 17.53 -0.53 21.61
C LYS A 283 18.07 -1.85 22.14
N ASP A 284 17.29 -2.91 22.03
CA ASP A 284 17.66 -4.25 22.49
C ASP A 284 18.68 -4.94 21.54
N GLY A 285 18.99 -4.34 20.38
CA GLY A 285 19.87 -4.94 19.38
C GLY A 285 19.23 -6.10 18.61
N ASN A 286 17.91 -6.29 18.74
CA ASN A 286 17.15 -7.37 18.12
C ASN A 286 16.84 -7.12 16.62
N LYS A 287 17.32 -6.01 16.06
CA LYS A 287 17.21 -5.66 14.65
C LYS A 287 18.52 -5.05 14.15
N SER A 288 18.97 -5.50 12.98
CA SER A 288 20.26 -5.14 12.40
C SER A 288 20.18 -4.42 11.06
N LEU A 289 19.01 -4.41 10.42
CA LEU A 289 18.78 -3.84 9.09
C LEU A 289 17.50 -3.01 9.07
N GLU A 290 17.52 -1.94 8.28
CA GLU A 290 16.34 -1.12 7.98
C GLU A 290 15.44 -1.87 6.99
N GLU A 291 14.15 -1.97 7.29
CA GLU A 291 13.15 -2.65 6.44
C GLU A 291 12.04 -1.72 5.93
N ASP A 292 11.82 -0.60 6.62
CA ASP A 292 10.75 0.35 6.32
C ASP A 292 11.09 1.80 6.71
N ILE A 293 10.16 2.73 6.44
CA ILE A 293 10.32 4.14 6.78
C ILE A 293 10.49 4.35 8.28
N LEU A 294 9.82 3.57 9.14
CA LEU A 294 9.94 3.77 10.59
C LEU A 294 11.37 3.49 11.05
N ASP A 295 12.00 2.44 10.55
CA ASP A 295 13.40 2.15 10.85
C ASP A 295 14.32 3.30 10.43
N VAL A 296 14.12 3.85 9.22
CA VAL A 296 14.85 5.04 8.75
C VAL A 296 14.68 6.21 9.72
N LEU A 297 13.45 6.53 10.13
CA LEU A 297 13.19 7.64 11.05
C LEU A 297 13.84 7.44 12.42
N ILE A 298 13.93 6.19 12.91
CA ILE A 298 14.57 5.85 14.19
C ILE A 298 16.10 5.93 14.09
N MET A 299 16.66 5.47 12.97
CA MET A 299 18.11 5.27 12.80
C MET A 299 18.88 6.53 12.37
N LEU A 300 18.18 7.55 11.87
CA LEU A 300 18.79 8.80 11.43
C LEU A 300 19.51 9.52 12.58
N LYS A 301 20.81 9.78 12.38
CA LYS A 301 21.70 10.46 13.34
C LYS A 301 22.35 11.71 12.75
N ASP A 302 22.66 12.67 13.61
CA ASP A 302 23.41 13.88 13.26
C ASP A 302 24.91 13.59 13.14
N THR A 303 25.71 14.62 12.82
CA THR A 303 27.17 14.49 12.69
C THR A 303 27.87 14.09 13.99
N ASN A 304 27.21 14.27 15.13
CA ASN A 304 27.71 13.94 16.46
C ASN A 304 27.22 12.56 16.93
N GLY A 305 26.46 11.84 16.10
CA GLY A 305 25.89 10.53 16.42
C GLY A 305 24.60 10.56 17.23
N ASN A 306 24.02 11.74 17.48
CA ASN A 306 22.74 11.86 18.20
C ASN A 306 21.55 11.62 17.25
N PRO A 307 20.41 11.07 17.73
CA PRO A 307 19.21 10.93 16.92
C PRO A 307 18.74 12.28 16.35
N LEU A 308 18.46 12.33 15.04
CA LEU A 308 17.93 13.54 14.37
C LEU A 308 16.48 13.85 14.76
N MET A 309 15.74 12.83 15.19
CA MET A 309 14.34 12.93 15.58
C MET A 309 14.13 12.33 16.97
N ASN A 310 13.33 13.01 17.78
CA ASN A 310 12.83 12.43 19.02
C ASN A 310 11.55 11.61 18.79
N VAL A 311 11.17 10.80 19.79
CA VAL A 311 10.01 9.90 19.70
C VAL A 311 8.70 10.63 19.36
N LYS A 312 8.50 11.84 19.90
CA LYS A 312 7.29 12.63 19.62
C LYS A 312 7.24 13.09 18.16
N GLU A 313 8.40 13.47 17.60
CA GLU A 313 8.53 13.85 16.20
C GLU A 313 8.27 12.66 15.27
N ILE A 314 8.78 11.47 15.60
CA ILE A 314 8.54 10.25 14.83
C ILE A 314 7.03 9.95 14.82
N LYS A 315 6.37 9.89 15.99
CA LYS A 315 4.93 9.61 16.10
C LYS A 315 4.09 10.62 15.31
N ALA A 316 4.39 11.91 15.45
CA ALA A 316 3.67 12.96 14.72
C ALA A 316 3.89 12.86 13.20
N GLN A 317 5.12 12.57 12.76
CA GLN A 317 5.43 12.42 11.33
C GLN A 317 4.76 11.20 10.71
N VAL A 318 4.65 10.09 11.45
CA VAL A 318 3.92 8.90 11.00
C VAL A 318 2.43 9.23 10.80
N LEU A 319 1.79 9.91 11.75
CA LEU A 319 0.39 10.34 11.57
C LEU A 319 0.22 11.26 10.34
N GLU A 320 1.14 12.21 10.12
CA GLU A 320 1.09 13.11 8.97
C GLU A 320 1.19 12.35 7.63
N PHE A 321 1.99 11.26 7.58
CA PHE A 321 2.03 10.40 6.40
C PHE A 321 0.71 9.68 6.14
N PHE A 322 0.05 9.18 7.18
CA PHE A 322 -1.28 8.57 7.03
C PHE A 322 -2.30 9.58 6.50
N MET A 323 -2.32 10.80 7.06
CA MET A 323 -3.22 11.86 6.59
C MET A 323 -2.98 12.19 5.12
N ALA A 324 -1.73 12.42 4.71
CA ALA A 324 -1.39 12.89 3.36
C ALA A 324 -1.48 11.81 2.26
N THR A 325 -1.37 10.53 2.61
CA THR A 325 -1.37 9.43 1.64
C THR A 325 -2.77 8.91 1.34
N VAL A 326 -3.70 9.07 2.28
CA VAL A 326 -5.06 8.50 2.14
C VAL A 326 -6.01 9.47 1.43
N ASP A 327 -6.00 10.75 1.78
CA ASP A 327 -7.02 11.71 1.38
C ASP A 327 -7.08 11.98 -0.14
N ASN A 328 -5.97 12.42 -0.73
CA ASN A 328 -5.91 12.90 -2.09
C ASN A 328 -6.00 11.75 -3.12
N PRO A 329 -5.21 10.65 -3.00
CA PRO A 329 -5.29 9.55 -3.95
C PRO A 329 -6.66 8.86 -3.97
N SER A 330 -7.25 8.59 -2.78
CA SER A 330 -8.53 7.90 -2.70
C SER A 330 -9.67 8.73 -3.30
N ASN A 331 -9.73 10.02 -2.94
CA ASN A 331 -10.71 10.96 -3.49
C ASN A 331 -10.56 11.09 -5.02
N ALA A 332 -9.33 11.22 -5.52
CA ALA A 332 -9.10 11.36 -6.96
C ALA A 332 -9.61 10.13 -7.74
N VAL A 333 -9.31 8.92 -7.27
CA VAL A 333 -9.75 7.70 -7.96
C VAL A 333 -11.26 7.50 -7.86
N GLU A 334 -11.87 7.77 -6.70
CA GLU A 334 -13.33 7.70 -6.53
C GLU A 334 -14.03 8.63 -7.55
N TRP A 335 -13.57 9.87 -7.68
CA TRP A 335 -14.13 10.84 -8.64
C TRP A 335 -13.87 10.47 -10.09
N VAL A 336 -12.68 9.99 -10.45
CA VAL A 336 -12.42 9.53 -11.82
C VAL A 336 -13.37 8.40 -12.20
N LEU A 337 -13.58 7.43 -11.31
CA LEU A 337 -14.53 6.33 -11.57
C LEU A 337 -15.97 6.83 -11.66
N ALA A 338 -16.38 7.78 -10.82
CA ALA A 338 -17.70 8.41 -10.92
C ALA A 338 -17.92 9.08 -12.29
N GLU A 339 -16.95 9.88 -12.74
CA GLU A 339 -16.99 10.55 -14.05
C GLU A 339 -16.96 9.57 -15.22
N MET A 340 -16.17 8.49 -15.10
CA MET A 340 -16.10 7.43 -16.11
C MET A 340 -17.40 6.61 -16.20
N LEU A 341 -18.09 6.39 -15.08
CA LEU A 341 -19.40 5.73 -15.07
C LEU A 341 -20.49 6.60 -15.70
N ASN A 342 -20.39 7.92 -15.51
CA ASN A 342 -21.29 8.90 -16.14
C ASN A 342 -20.95 9.12 -17.64
N GLN A 343 -19.67 8.94 -18.02
CA GLN A 343 -19.18 9.11 -19.39
C GLN A 343 -18.36 7.88 -19.84
N PRO A 344 -19.02 6.77 -20.27
CA PRO A 344 -18.37 5.50 -20.56
C PRO A 344 -17.22 5.57 -21.58
N ILE A 345 -17.27 6.53 -22.51
CA ILE A 345 -16.21 6.80 -23.50
C ILE A 345 -14.85 7.10 -22.83
N LEU A 346 -14.85 7.71 -21.63
CA LEU A 346 -13.64 8.00 -20.88
C LEU A 346 -13.00 6.71 -20.35
N MET A 347 -13.83 5.81 -19.81
CA MET A 347 -13.39 4.52 -19.31
C MET A 347 -12.79 3.66 -20.43
N GLN A 348 -13.49 3.60 -21.57
CA GLN A 348 -13.06 2.82 -22.73
C GLN A 348 -11.65 3.23 -23.20
N LYS A 349 -11.39 4.54 -23.31
CA LYS A 349 -10.06 5.04 -23.74
C LYS A 349 -8.95 4.75 -22.74
N ALA A 350 -9.23 4.85 -21.44
CA ALA A 350 -8.26 4.50 -20.41
C ALA A 350 -7.91 3.01 -20.46
N ILE A 351 -8.92 2.17 -20.71
CA ILE A 351 -8.77 0.75 -20.91
C ILE A 351 -7.97 0.43 -22.19
N GLU A 352 -8.24 1.13 -23.30
CA GLU A 352 -7.48 0.99 -24.54
C GLU A 352 -6.00 1.33 -24.34
N GLU A 353 -5.68 2.42 -23.63
CA GLU A 353 -4.30 2.75 -23.26
C GLU A 353 -3.64 1.64 -22.45
N LEU A 354 -4.32 1.09 -21.43
CA LEU A 354 -3.81 -0.02 -20.62
C LEU A 354 -3.54 -1.26 -21.48
N ASN A 355 -4.44 -1.60 -22.40
CA ASN A 355 -4.26 -2.73 -23.31
C ASN A 355 -3.06 -2.52 -24.25
N ILE A 356 -2.82 -1.30 -24.73
CA ILE A 356 -1.70 -0.98 -25.62
C ILE A 356 -0.36 -1.01 -24.86
N VAL A 357 -0.31 -0.42 -23.66
CA VAL A 357 0.94 -0.23 -22.90
C VAL A 357 1.36 -1.51 -22.16
N VAL A 358 0.40 -2.23 -21.60
CA VAL A 358 0.61 -3.37 -20.68
C VAL A 358 0.20 -4.69 -21.34
N GLY A 359 -0.90 -4.69 -22.08
CA GLY A 359 -1.52 -5.90 -22.62
C GLY A 359 -2.48 -6.57 -21.63
N ILE A 360 -2.96 -7.75 -22.02
CA ILE A 360 -3.93 -8.56 -21.26
C ILE A 360 -3.30 -9.73 -20.49
N ASN A 361 -2.00 -9.99 -20.70
CA ASN A 361 -1.32 -11.19 -20.21
C ASN A 361 -0.57 -10.97 -18.89
N ARG A 362 -0.47 -9.73 -18.41
CA ARG A 362 0.19 -9.39 -17.14
C ARG A 362 -0.47 -8.19 -16.49
N TRP A 363 -0.26 -8.05 -15.19
CA TRP A 363 -0.70 -6.87 -14.46
C TRP A 363 0.17 -5.64 -14.73
N VAL A 364 -0.43 -4.45 -14.60
CA VAL A 364 0.28 -3.17 -14.62
C VAL A 364 1.29 -3.07 -13.48
N GLN A 365 2.50 -2.63 -13.80
CA GLN A 365 3.63 -2.47 -12.88
C GLN A 365 4.03 -1.00 -12.78
N GLU A 366 4.74 -0.61 -11.71
CA GLU A 366 5.10 0.81 -11.50
C GLU A 366 5.95 1.38 -12.66
N SER A 367 6.77 0.53 -13.29
CA SER A 367 7.55 0.86 -14.48
C SER A 367 6.72 1.22 -15.72
N ASP A 368 5.45 0.86 -15.77
CA ASP A 368 4.54 1.21 -16.87
C ASP A 368 3.93 2.60 -16.73
N LEU A 369 3.82 3.12 -15.50
CA LEU A 369 3.13 4.38 -15.19
C LEU A 369 3.62 5.61 -15.99
N PRO A 370 4.92 5.75 -16.34
CA PRO A 370 5.37 6.83 -17.21
C PRO A 370 4.67 6.87 -18.57
N ARG A 371 4.21 5.72 -19.09
CA ARG A 371 3.56 5.58 -20.40
C ARG A 371 2.03 5.72 -20.35
N LEU A 372 1.41 5.66 -19.17
CA LEU A 372 -0.05 5.77 -18.97
C LEU A 372 -0.53 7.23 -18.95
N ASN A 373 -0.37 7.94 -20.07
CA ASN A 373 -0.60 9.37 -20.16
C ASN A 373 -2.07 9.75 -20.04
N TYR A 374 -2.97 8.96 -20.62
CA TYR A 374 -4.41 9.16 -20.55
C TYR A 374 -4.94 8.91 -19.13
N VAL A 375 -4.51 7.83 -18.48
CA VAL A 375 -4.86 7.54 -17.07
C VAL A 375 -4.38 8.68 -16.16
N LYS A 376 -3.12 9.14 -16.30
CA LYS A 376 -2.59 10.30 -15.55
C LYS A 376 -3.36 11.59 -15.85
N ALA A 377 -3.82 11.80 -17.08
CA ALA A 377 -4.61 12.96 -17.45
C ALA A 377 -5.98 12.96 -16.76
N CYS A 378 -6.64 11.79 -16.67
CA CYS A 378 -7.91 11.65 -15.93
C CYS A 378 -7.72 11.98 -14.44
N ILE A 379 -6.64 11.50 -13.82
CA ILE A 379 -6.32 11.81 -12.42
C ILE A 379 -6.08 13.32 -12.22
N LYS A 380 -5.32 13.96 -13.11
CA LYS A 380 -5.10 15.41 -13.08
C LYS A 380 -6.40 16.20 -13.21
N GLU A 381 -7.29 15.75 -14.09
CA GLU A 381 -8.59 16.38 -14.27
C GLU A 381 -9.46 16.25 -13.02
N SER A 382 -9.40 15.11 -12.32
CA SER A 382 -10.06 14.96 -11.03
C SER A 382 -9.49 15.91 -9.98
N PHE A 383 -8.17 16.07 -9.87
CA PHE A 383 -7.59 17.06 -8.95
C PHE A 383 -7.99 18.50 -9.28
N ARG A 384 -8.20 18.82 -10.57
CA ARG A 384 -8.65 20.14 -11.03
C ARG A 384 -10.11 20.39 -10.65
N LEU A 385 -11.00 19.46 -11.00
CA LEU A 385 -12.44 19.65 -10.90
C LEU A 385 -12.99 19.32 -9.51
N HIS A 386 -12.43 18.28 -8.87
CA HIS A 386 -12.92 17.66 -7.64
C HIS A 386 -11.82 17.56 -6.55
N PRO A 387 -11.15 18.67 -6.19
CA PRO A 387 -10.14 18.64 -5.15
C PRO A 387 -10.76 18.25 -3.80
N PHE A 388 -10.09 17.38 -3.04
CA PHE A 388 -10.58 16.92 -1.72
C PHE A 388 -10.79 18.09 -0.76
N LEU A 389 -9.80 18.99 -0.67
CA LEU A 389 -9.94 20.25 0.05
C LEU A 389 -10.17 21.42 -0.92
N PRO A 390 -11.11 22.33 -0.60
CA PRO A 390 -11.45 23.48 -1.45
C PRO A 390 -10.38 24.58 -1.48
N PHE A 391 -9.53 24.67 -0.46
CA PHE A 391 -8.39 25.58 -0.36
C PHE A 391 -7.08 24.81 -0.19
N ASN A 392 -5.94 25.47 -0.44
CA ASN A 392 -4.63 24.95 -0.02
C ASN A 392 -4.47 25.00 1.51
N VAL A 393 -3.44 24.32 2.02
CA VAL A 393 -2.99 24.51 3.40
C VAL A 393 -2.65 26.00 3.59
N PRO A 394 -3.17 26.68 4.63
CA PRO A 394 -3.05 28.13 4.74
C PRO A 394 -1.59 28.61 4.79
N HIS A 395 -1.34 29.76 4.18
CA HIS A 395 -0.04 30.44 4.22
C HIS A 395 -0.13 31.68 5.09
N VAL A 396 0.97 32.11 5.70
CA VAL A 396 1.04 33.35 6.50
C VAL A 396 2.13 34.26 5.98
N SER A 397 1.80 35.54 5.79
CA SER A 397 2.76 36.59 5.45
C SER A 397 3.69 36.90 6.63
N VAL A 398 4.99 36.76 6.46
CA VAL A 398 6.00 37.07 7.49
C VAL A 398 6.35 38.55 7.58
N SER A 399 6.01 39.33 6.54
CA SER A 399 6.21 40.78 6.46
C SER A 399 5.05 41.44 5.73
N ASP A 400 4.95 42.76 5.90
CA ASP A 400 4.08 43.62 5.08
C ASP A 400 4.54 43.56 3.62
N THR A 401 3.60 43.53 2.68
CA THR A 401 3.91 43.53 1.24
C THR A 401 2.77 44.12 0.40
N ILE A 402 3.02 44.28 -0.90
CA ILE A 402 2.03 44.66 -1.91
C ILE A 402 1.88 43.50 -2.88
N VAL A 403 0.63 43.16 -3.23
CA VAL A 403 0.30 42.10 -4.18
C VAL A 403 -0.56 42.65 -5.31
N GLY A 404 -0.29 42.20 -6.54
CA GLY A 404 -0.96 42.65 -7.77
C GLY A 404 -0.79 44.14 -8.03
N GLU A 405 0.30 44.74 -7.52
CA GLU A 405 0.61 46.19 -7.56
C GLU A 405 -0.48 47.12 -6.97
N LYS A 406 -1.51 46.53 -6.35
CA LYS A 406 -2.75 47.21 -5.98
C LYS A 406 -3.09 47.06 -4.51
N TYR A 407 -2.84 45.89 -3.94
CA TYR A 407 -3.35 45.55 -2.61
C TYR A 407 -2.24 45.49 -1.58
N PHE A 408 -2.41 46.20 -0.48
CA PHE A 408 -1.56 46.07 0.68
C PHE A 408 -1.94 44.81 1.48
N ILE A 409 -0.95 43.98 1.79
CA ILE A 409 -1.09 42.77 2.59
C ILE A 409 -0.31 42.95 3.90
N PRO A 410 -0.99 43.13 5.05
CA PRO A 410 -0.32 43.24 6.34
C PRO A 410 0.37 41.95 6.76
N LYS A 411 1.47 42.05 7.49
CA LYS A 411 2.12 40.95 8.21
C LYS A 411 1.11 40.19 9.07
N GLY A 412 1.27 38.87 9.13
CA GLY A 412 0.35 37.98 9.85
C GLY A 412 -0.96 37.69 9.12
N SER A 413 -1.16 38.19 7.89
CA SER A 413 -2.32 37.81 7.07
C SER A 413 -2.25 36.34 6.67
N ILE A 414 -3.40 35.66 6.73
CA ILE A 414 -3.58 34.26 6.34
C ILE A 414 -4.04 34.23 4.88
N VAL A 415 -3.30 33.59 4.00
CA VAL A 415 -3.61 33.48 2.57
C VAL A 415 -4.16 32.09 2.26
N LEU A 416 -5.34 32.07 1.63
CA LEU A 416 -6.06 30.88 1.17
C LEU A 416 -6.29 30.97 -0.34
N LEU A 417 -5.71 30.04 -1.08
CA LEU A 417 -5.87 29.94 -2.52
C LEU A 417 -6.94 28.90 -2.82
N SER A 418 -7.99 29.34 -3.50
CA SER A 418 -9.12 28.49 -3.85
C SER A 418 -8.71 27.47 -4.91
N ARG A 419 -8.61 26.20 -4.53
CA ARG A 419 -8.35 25.11 -5.47
C ARG A 419 -9.53 24.97 -6.44
N LEU A 420 -10.75 25.14 -5.95
CA LEU A 420 -11.97 25.13 -6.77
C LEU A 420 -12.01 26.31 -7.74
N GLY A 421 -11.79 27.53 -7.26
CA GLY A 421 -11.81 28.74 -8.08
C GLY A 421 -10.73 28.72 -9.15
N LEU A 422 -9.50 28.33 -8.80
CA LEU A 422 -8.41 28.19 -9.77
C LEU A 422 -8.65 27.04 -10.76
N GLY A 423 -9.15 25.91 -10.26
CA GLY A 423 -9.45 24.73 -11.07
C GLY A 423 -10.61 24.94 -12.02
N ARG A 424 -11.57 25.79 -11.70
CA ARG A 424 -12.80 26.06 -12.47
C ARG A 424 -12.82 27.47 -13.08
N ASN A 425 -11.67 28.15 -13.15
CA ASN A 425 -11.57 29.49 -13.72
C ASN A 425 -11.75 29.45 -15.26
N SER A 426 -12.77 30.13 -15.78
CA SER A 426 -13.09 30.17 -17.21
C SER A 426 -12.06 30.91 -18.06
N ARG A 427 -11.19 31.74 -17.48
CA ARG A 427 -10.08 32.37 -18.20
C ARG A 427 -8.94 31.39 -18.51
N VAL A 428 -8.86 30.30 -17.75
CA VAL A 428 -7.78 29.30 -17.86
C VAL A 428 -8.26 28.03 -18.54
N TRP A 429 -9.50 27.62 -18.26
CA TRP A 429 -10.04 26.33 -18.68
C TRP A 429 -11.28 26.53 -19.55
N GLU A 430 -11.25 25.94 -20.76
CA GLU A 430 -12.43 25.83 -21.61
C GLU A 430 -13.42 24.83 -21.02
N ASP A 431 -14.71 25.18 -20.96
CA ASP A 431 -15.76 24.41 -20.27
C ASP A 431 -15.32 23.97 -18.85
N PRO A 432 -15.02 24.90 -17.94
CA PRO A 432 -14.31 24.63 -16.68
C PRO A 432 -15.04 23.66 -15.73
N LEU A 433 -16.34 23.47 -15.92
CA LEU A 433 -17.18 22.59 -15.10
C LEU A 433 -17.35 21.19 -15.68
N LYS A 434 -16.93 20.95 -16.93
CA LYS A 434 -17.00 19.62 -17.55
C LYS A 434 -15.71 18.87 -17.25
N PHE A 435 -15.84 17.59 -16.89
CA PHE A 435 -14.71 16.68 -16.84
C PHE A 435 -14.30 16.37 -18.29
N LYS A 436 -13.19 16.95 -18.75
CA LYS A 436 -12.64 16.73 -20.09
C LYS A 436 -11.21 16.23 -19.99
N ARG A 437 -10.74 15.53 -21.02
CA ARG A 437 -9.29 15.27 -21.12
C ARG A 437 -8.60 16.63 -21.22
N SER A 438 -7.87 17.02 -20.18
CA SER A 438 -6.99 18.18 -20.28
C SER A 438 -5.85 17.82 -21.24
N ALA A 439 -5.85 18.43 -22.44
CA ALA A 439 -4.63 18.52 -23.23
C ALA A 439 -3.68 19.41 -22.43
N THR A 440 -2.79 18.78 -21.65
CA THR A 440 -1.67 19.38 -20.90
C THR A 440 -1.60 20.90 -21.03
N SER A 441 -2.43 21.59 -20.24
CA SER A 441 -2.36 23.05 -20.22
C SER A 441 -1.01 23.45 -19.64
N LYS A 442 -0.43 24.53 -20.18
CA LYS A 442 0.85 25.11 -19.71
C LYS A 442 0.82 25.47 -18.21
N TRP A 443 -0.36 25.49 -17.60
CA TRP A 443 -0.60 25.75 -16.19
C TRP A 443 -0.44 24.49 -15.35
N LYS A 444 0.81 24.23 -14.92
CA LYS A 444 1.09 23.30 -13.82
C LYS A 444 0.19 23.69 -12.65
N MET A 445 -0.59 22.73 -12.13
CA MET A 445 -1.49 22.91 -11.00
C MET A 445 -0.77 23.74 -9.91
N VAL A 446 -1.22 24.98 -9.71
CA VAL A 446 -0.49 26.05 -8.99
C VAL A 446 -0.13 25.66 -7.54
N VAL A 447 -0.79 24.63 -7.01
CA VAL A 447 -0.71 24.14 -5.63
C VAL A 447 0.63 23.44 -5.29
N ASN A 448 1.43 23.03 -6.27
CA ASN A 448 2.71 22.34 -6.05
C ASN A 448 3.94 23.20 -6.42
N ILE A 449 3.95 24.47 -5.99
CA ILE A 449 5.01 25.43 -6.35
C ILE A 449 5.51 26.16 -5.11
N GLY A 450 6.76 26.61 -5.15
CA GLY A 450 7.41 27.40 -4.10
C GLY A 450 8.03 26.57 -2.98
N ARG A 451 8.58 27.25 -1.97
CA ARG A 451 9.25 26.65 -0.81
C ARG A 451 8.45 25.57 -0.07
N ARG A 452 7.12 25.67 -0.06
CA ARG A 452 6.20 24.72 0.61
C ARG A 452 5.52 23.74 -0.36
N GLY A 453 6.05 23.61 -1.58
CA GLY A 453 5.57 22.60 -2.53
C GLY A 453 5.65 21.19 -1.94
N CYS A 454 4.73 20.32 -2.36
CA CYS A 454 4.63 18.95 -1.85
C CYS A 454 5.94 18.17 -2.12
N PRO A 455 6.60 17.60 -1.10
CA PRO A 455 7.81 16.80 -1.32
C PRO A 455 7.49 15.41 -1.90
N ALA A 456 6.24 14.93 -1.78
CA ALA A 456 5.83 13.58 -2.12
C ALA A 456 5.09 13.46 -3.48
N VAL A 457 5.23 14.44 -4.38
CA VAL A 457 4.48 14.44 -5.67
C VAL A 457 4.68 13.16 -6.48
N LYS A 458 5.91 12.62 -6.52
CA LYS A 458 6.22 11.37 -7.23
C LYS A 458 5.49 10.18 -6.61
N LEU A 459 5.54 10.06 -5.28
CA LEU A 459 4.90 8.98 -4.53
C LEU A 459 3.38 9.03 -4.65
N GLY A 460 2.78 10.20 -4.43
CA GLY A 460 1.33 10.39 -4.57
C GLY A 460 0.85 10.05 -5.99
N LEU A 461 1.59 10.46 -7.03
CA LEU A 461 1.23 10.12 -8.41
C LEU A 461 1.36 8.62 -8.69
N ALA A 462 2.40 7.95 -8.19
CA ALA A 462 2.59 6.51 -8.37
C ALA A 462 1.44 5.72 -7.73
N ILE A 463 1.12 6.00 -6.47
CA ILE A 463 0.02 5.34 -5.73
C ILE A 463 -1.32 5.58 -6.44
N THR A 464 -1.63 6.84 -6.78
CA THR A 464 -2.92 7.19 -7.41
C THR A 464 -3.07 6.53 -8.80
N THR A 465 -1.99 6.54 -9.60
CA THR A 465 -2.02 5.96 -10.96
C THR A 465 -2.10 4.44 -10.91
N MET A 466 -1.35 3.79 -10.01
CA MET A 466 -1.41 2.35 -9.81
C MET A 466 -2.80 1.89 -9.37
N LEU A 467 -3.38 2.57 -8.36
CA LEU A 467 -4.73 2.31 -7.86
C LEU A 467 -5.78 2.36 -8.98
N LEU A 468 -5.82 3.45 -9.77
CA LEU A 468 -6.77 3.58 -10.87
C LEU A 468 -6.50 2.55 -11.98
N ALA A 469 -5.24 2.36 -12.37
CA ALA A 469 -4.86 1.45 -13.44
C ALA A 469 -5.26 0.00 -13.12
N ARG A 470 -5.03 -0.47 -11.88
CA ARG A 470 -5.40 -1.82 -11.43
C ARG A 470 -6.92 -2.03 -11.42
N LEU A 471 -7.69 -1.04 -10.95
CA LEU A 471 -9.15 -1.11 -10.95
C LEU A 471 -9.72 -1.17 -12.37
N LEU A 472 -9.18 -0.38 -13.31
CA LEU A 472 -9.61 -0.36 -14.71
C LEU A 472 -9.15 -1.59 -15.49
N GLN A 473 -7.94 -2.07 -15.25
CA GLN A 473 -7.39 -3.25 -15.93
C GLN A 473 -8.14 -4.53 -15.50
N GLY A 474 -8.39 -4.68 -14.19
CA GLY A 474 -8.98 -5.88 -13.62
C GLY A 474 -10.49 -6.00 -13.81
N PHE A 475 -11.23 -4.88 -13.88
CA PHE A 475 -12.69 -4.90 -13.79
C PHE A 475 -13.39 -3.93 -14.75
N THR A 476 -14.56 -4.36 -15.23
CA THR A 476 -15.56 -3.50 -15.85
C THR A 476 -16.49 -3.02 -14.74
N TRP A 477 -16.67 -1.71 -14.65
CA TRP A 477 -17.48 -1.10 -13.59
C TRP A 477 -18.83 -0.67 -14.15
N ASN A 478 -19.89 -1.04 -13.46
CA ASN A 478 -21.26 -0.65 -13.78
C ASN A 478 -21.97 -0.11 -12.53
N LEU A 479 -22.95 0.75 -12.74
CA LEU A 479 -23.83 1.19 -11.65
C LEU A 479 -24.78 0.06 -11.24
N PRO A 480 -25.16 -0.05 -9.95
CA PRO A 480 -26.17 -0.99 -9.52
C PRO A 480 -27.53 -0.70 -10.20
N PRO A 481 -28.37 -1.72 -10.45
CA PRO A 481 -29.73 -1.52 -10.94
C PRO A 481 -30.49 -0.59 -9.98
N ASN A 482 -31.13 0.46 -10.50
CA ASN A 482 -31.90 1.46 -9.76
C ASN A 482 -31.10 2.49 -8.93
N SER A 483 -29.79 2.64 -9.13
CA SER A 483 -29.04 3.74 -8.50
C SER A 483 -29.27 5.08 -9.22
N PRO A 484 -29.68 6.15 -8.51
CA PRO A 484 -29.78 7.49 -9.10
C PRO A 484 -28.37 8.03 -9.37
N CYS A 485 -27.91 7.89 -10.62
CA CYS A 485 -26.60 8.37 -11.09
C CYS A 485 -26.41 9.89 -10.88
N ASN A 486 -27.50 10.65 -10.74
CA ASN A 486 -27.47 12.11 -10.63
C ASN A 486 -27.21 12.62 -9.20
N ASP A 487 -27.50 11.85 -8.15
CA ASP A 487 -27.47 12.37 -6.78
C ASP A 487 -26.04 12.58 -6.23
N LEU A 488 -25.03 11.82 -6.68
CA LEU A 488 -23.62 12.00 -6.29
C LEU A 488 -23.03 13.30 -6.86
N ILE A 489 -23.45 13.69 -8.06
CA ILE A 489 -22.97 14.90 -8.75
C ILE A 489 -23.84 16.12 -8.39
N GLU A 490 -25.15 15.94 -8.11
CA GLU A 490 -26.02 17.04 -7.70
C GLU A 490 -25.89 17.42 -6.22
N SER A 491 -25.73 16.45 -5.31
CA SER A 491 -25.43 16.76 -3.90
C SER A 491 -24.07 17.45 -3.71
N SER A 492 -23.11 17.17 -4.60
CA SER A 492 -21.77 17.77 -4.59
C SER A 492 -21.68 19.15 -5.23
N LYS A 493 -22.68 19.55 -6.04
CA LYS A 493 -22.86 20.95 -6.44
C LYS A 493 -23.17 21.86 -5.25
N ILE A 494 -23.71 21.29 -4.16
CA ILE A 494 -24.14 22.03 -2.95
C ILE A 494 -23.13 21.85 -1.80
N ASN A 495 -22.56 20.66 -1.63
CA ASN A 495 -21.58 20.35 -0.60
C ASN A 495 -20.26 19.89 -1.25
N HIS A 496 -19.14 20.56 -0.98
CA HIS A 496 -17.85 20.29 -1.64
C HIS A 496 -17.24 18.90 -1.35
N PHE A 497 -17.96 18.04 -0.64
CA PHE A 497 -17.67 16.63 -0.43
C PHE A 497 -18.76 15.81 -1.10
N SER A 498 -18.40 14.69 -1.74
CA SER A 498 -19.40 13.70 -2.10
C SER A 498 -20.00 13.16 -0.79
N THR A 499 -21.20 13.62 -0.44
CA THR A 499 -21.86 13.28 0.83
C THR A 499 -22.22 11.80 0.91
N LEU A 500 -22.25 11.11 -0.23
CA LEU A 500 -22.55 9.69 -0.35
C LEU A 500 -21.38 8.93 -1.00
N PRO A 501 -21.03 7.72 -0.55
CA PRO A 501 -19.99 6.92 -1.19
C PRO A 501 -20.40 6.47 -2.59
N LEU A 502 -19.45 6.42 -3.54
CA LEU A 502 -19.69 5.78 -4.83
C LEU A 502 -19.88 4.27 -4.66
N LEU A 503 -21.05 3.78 -5.05
CA LEU A 503 -21.40 2.37 -5.07
C LEU A 503 -21.40 1.85 -6.51
N ALA A 504 -20.68 0.75 -6.77
CA ALA A 504 -20.57 0.18 -8.12
C ALA A 504 -20.50 -1.36 -8.08
N GLN A 505 -20.87 -1.99 -9.19
CA GLN A 505 -20.67 -3.42 -9.43
C GLN A 505 -19.43 -3.61 -10.30
N ALA A 506 -18.54 -4.51 -9.87
CA ALA A 506 -17.34 -4.89 -10.62
C ALA A 506 -17.56 -6.20 -11.35
N THR A 507 -17.23 -6.29 -12.63
CA THR A 507 -17.19 -7.56 -13.39
C THR A 507 -15.74 -7.82 -13.82
N PRO A 508 -15.11 -8.95 -13.45
CA PRO A 508 -13.73 -9.25 -13.82
C PRO A 508 -13.53 -9.26 -15.35
N ARG A 509 -12.49 -8.57 -15.83
CA ARG A 509 -12.15 -8.43 -17.26
C ARG A 509 -11.08 -9.42 -17.73
N LEU A 510 -10.06 -9.65 -16.90
CA LEU A 510 -8.96 -10.54 -17.26
C LEU A 510 -9.32 -12.00 -17.00
N ALA A 511 -8.77 -12.89 -17.83
CA ALA A 511 -9.15 -14.30 -17.84
C ALA A 511 -8.76 -15.02 -16.55
N LYS A 512 -9.71 -15.78 -15.98
CA LYS A 512 -9.45 -16.75 -14.90
C LYS A 512 -8.33 -17.73 -15.30
N PHE A 513 -7.57 -18.22 -14.32
CA PHE A 513 -6.81 -19.46 -14.49
C PHE A 513 -7.79 -20.56 -14.91
N LYS A 514 -7.72 -20.94 -16.19
CA LYS A 514 -8.64 -21.88 -16.85
C LYS A 514 -7.82 -23.07 -17.27
N SER A 515 -7.66 -24.06 -16.38
CA SER A 515 -7.00 -25.32 -16.71
C SER A 515 -7.73 -26.06 -17.83
N GLU A 516 -9.04 -25.82 -17.99
CA GLU A 516 -9.85 -26.43 -19.05
C GLU A 516 -9.41 -26.04 -20.47
N ARG A 517 -8.55 -25.03 -20.64
CA ARG A 517 -7.97 -24.70 -21.95
C ARG A 517 -7.11 -25.82 -22.54
N TYR A 518 -6.56 -26.69 -21.67
CA TYR A 518 -5.74 -27.83 -22.08
C TYR A 518 -6.56 -29.11 -22.32
N LEU A 519 -7.86 -29.10 -21.96
CA LEU A 519 -8.78 -30.24 -22.14
C LEU A 519 -9.51 -30.24 -23.49
N LYS A 520 -9.30 -29.24 -24.36
CA LYS A 520 -10.09 -29.01 -25.59
C LYS A 520 -9.62 -29.76 -26.83
N LYS A 521 -8.66 -30.69 -26.72
CA LYS A 521 -8.33 -31.58 -27.85
C LYS A 521 -9.38 -32.71 -27.93
N LYS A 522 -9.51 -33.36 -29.09
CA LYS A 522 -10.53 -34.39 -29.37
C LYS A 522 -10.65 -35.36 -28.19
N ASP A 523 -11.88 -35.79 -27.87
CA ASP A 523 -12.14 -36.79 -26.82
C ASP A 523 -11.15 -37.97 -26.98
N GLY A 524 -10.22 -38.10 -26.02
CA GLY A 524 -9.20 -39.16 -26.02
C GLY A 524 -7.72 -38.71 -25.98
N ASP A 525 -7.39 -37.44 -26.25
CA ASP A 525 -5.99 -36.96 -26.16
C ASP A 525 -5.54 -36.80 -24.69
N GLU A 526 -4.46 -37.50 -24.30
CA GLU A 526 -3.84 -37.38 -22.98
C GLU A 526 -3.23 -35.99 -22.75
N VAL A 527 -3.47 -35.40 -21.58
CA VAL A 527 -2.83 -34.13 -21.17
C VAL A 527 -1.47 -34.44 -20.56
N VAL A 528 -0.42 -34.20 -21.32
CA VAL A 528 0.98 -34.33 -20.87
C VAL A 528 1.56 -32.96 -20.48
N LEU A 529 2.48 -32.94 -19.52
CA LEU A 529 3.20 -31.73 -19.08
C LEU A 529 4.27 -31.26 -20.08
N THR A 530 4.49 -32.00 -21.16
CA THR A 530 5.36 -31.62 -22.28
C THR A 530 4.56 -31.05 -23.43
N ASP A 531 5.06 -30.02 -24.11
CA ASP A 531 4.44 -29.54 -25.36
C ASP A 531 5.42 -29.61 -26.53
N SER A 532 5.21 -30.60 -27.40
CA SER A 532 5.99 -30.77 -28.62
C SER A 532 5.82 -29.60 -29.61
N LYS A 533 4.78 -28.78 -29.45
CA LYS A 533 4.54 -27.57 -30.27
C LYS A 533 5.12 -26.30 -29.65
N MET A 534 5.89 -26.41 -28.56
CA MET A 534 6.57 -25.29 -27.89
C MET A 534 5.63 -24.14 -27.47
N ARG A 535 4.35 -24.42 -27.22
CA ARG A 535 3.43 -23.43 -26.62
C ARG A 535 3.62 -23.34 -25.11
N LEU A 536 4.29 -24.33 -24.52
CA LEU A 536 4.70 -24.43 -23.13
C LEU A 536 6.08 -25.11 -23.09
N LEU A 537 7.04 -24.53 -22.37
CA LEU A 537 8.36 -25.12 -22.15
C LEU A 537 8.52 -25.44 -20.66
N SER A 538 7.95 -26.55 -20.22
CA SER A 538 8.05 -27.01 -18.83
C SER A 538 9.37 -27.71 -18.49
N PHE A 539 10.04 -28.26 -19.51
CA PHE A 539 11.34 -28.91 -19.41
C PHE A 539 12.17 -28.53 -20.64
N SER A 540 13.50 -28.55 -20.54
CA SER A 540 14.36 -28.30 -21.71
C SER A 540 14.16 -29.35 -22.81
N VAL A 541 14.29 -28.93 -24.06
CA VAL A 541 14.11 -29.77 -25.26
C VAL A 541 15.32 -29.68 -26.19
N GLY A 542 15.45 -30.61 -27.14
CA GLY A 542 16.56 -30.65 -28.10
C GLY A 542 17.67 -31.63 -27.67
N ARG A 543 18.87 -31.48 -28.27
CA ARG A 543 20.00 -32.40 -28.00
C ARG A 543 20.50 -32.37 -26.54
N GLN A 544 20.20 -31.30 -25.81
CA GLN A 544 20.46 -31.15 -24.37
C GLN A 544 19.13 -31.05 -23.57
N GLY A 545 18.07 -31.71 -24.07
CA GLY A 545 16.79 -31.77 -23.36
C GLY A 545 16.90 -32.50 -22.02
N CYS A 546 15.97 -32.21 -21.11
CA CYS A 546 16.00 -32.77 -19.77
C CYS A 546 15.81 -34.30 -19.84
N PRO A 547 16.76 -35.12 -19.37
CA PRO A 547 16.63 -36.57 -19.45
C PRO A 547 15.52 -37.10 -18.52
N SER A 548 15.16 -36.33 -17.49
CA SER A 548 14.24 -36.74 -16.41
C SER A 548 12.82 -36.22 -16.57
N VAL A 549 12.40 -35.78 -17.77
CA VAL A 549 11.05 -35.22 -18.02
C VAL A 549 9.94 -36.14 -17.51
N LYS A 550 9.99 -37.44 -17.86
CA LYS A 550 8.95 -38.40 -17.48
C LYS A 550 8.87 -38.54 -15.95
N LEU A 551 10.03 -38.65 -15.30
CA LEU A 551 10.12 -38.75 -13.85
C LEU A 551 9.55 -37.49 -13.17
N GLY A 552 9.99 -36.30 -13.59
CA GLY A 552 9.51 -35.03 -13.05
C GLY A 552 8.00 -34.84 -13.25
N SER A 553 7.47 -35.17 -14.43
CA SER A 553 6.04 -35.08 -14.70
C SER A 553 5.20 -36.04 -13.85
N THR A 554 5.69 -37.26 -13.64
CA THR A 554 5.00 -38.28 -12.82
C THR A 554 4.99 -37.87 -11.36
N ILE A 555 6.13 -37.45 -10.80
CA ILE A 555 6.21 -36.98 -9.40
C ILE A 555 5.26 -35.80 -9.18
N THR A 556 5.27 -34.82 -10.08
CA THR A 556 4.39 -33.63 -10.01
C THR A 556 2.91 -34.03 -9.99
N THR A 557 2.52 -34.88 -10.94
CA THR A 557 1.11 -35.28 -11.11
C THR A 557 0.63 -36.14 -9.93
N MET A 558 1.45 -37.11 -9.50
CA MET A 558 1.14 -38.00 -8.38
C MET A 558 1.07 -37.25 -7.05
N LEU A 559 2.00 -36.35 -6.78
CA LEU A 559 1.99 -35.53 -5.57
C LEU A 559 0.73 -34.66 -5.50
N LEU A 560 0.38 -33.97 -6.60
CA LEU A 560 -0.85 -33.17 -6.67
C LEU A 560 -2.10 -34.03 -6.44
N ALA A 561 -2.17 -35.20 -7.09
CA ALA A 561 -3.30 -36.12 -6.96
C ALA A 561 -3.45 -36.64 -5.52
N ARG A 562 -2.36 -37.08 -4.88
CA ARG A 562 -2.36 -37.59 -3.49
C ARG A 562 -2.80 -36.53 -2.49
N LEU A 563 -2.31 -35.29 -2.63
CA LEU A 563 -2.75 -34.18 -1.77
C LEU A 563 -4.25 -33.90 -1.90
N LEU A 564 -4.80 -33.92 -3.12
CA LEU A 564 -6.23 -33.68 -3.38
C LEU A 564 -7.14 -34.84 -2.94
N GLN A 565 -6.65 -36.08 -3.07
CA GLN A 565 -7.37 -37.29 -2.68
C GLN A 565 -7.38 -37.48 -1.17
N GLY A 566 -6.20 -37.34 -0.54
CA GLY A 566 -5.99 -37.65 0.87
C GLY A 566 -6.58 -36.63 1.83
N PHE A 567 -6.69 -35.36 1.42
CA PHE A 567 -6.97 -34.26 2.35
C PHE A 567 -7.95 -33.23 1.78
N THR A 568 -8.75 -32.66 2.67
CA THR A 568 -9.54 -31.45 2.42
C THR A 568 -8.74 -30.27 2.92
N TRP A 569 -8.45 -29.32 2.05
CA TRP A 569 -7.64 -28.15 2.35
C TRP A 569 -8.51 -26.91 2.47
N ASN A 570 -8.22 -26.09 3.47
CA ASN A 570 -8.86 -24.80 3.72
C ASN A 570 -7.80 -23.76 4.08
N LEU A 571 -8.08 -22.50 3.77
CA LEU A 571 -7.23 -21.41 4.23
C LEU A 571 -7.43 -21.20 5.75
N PRO A 572 -6.36 -20.94 6.52
CA PRO A 572 -6.49 -20.64 7.94
C PRO A 572 -7.29 -19.33 8.13
N PRO A 573 -8.17 -19.26 9.16
CA PRO A 573 -9.07 -18.11 9.36
C PRO A 573 -8.34 -16.77 9.57
N ASN A 574 -7.11 -16.82 10.09
CA ASN A 574 -6.27 -15.64 10.36
C ASN A 574 -5.03 -15.56 9.45
N ALA A 575 -4.91 -16.41 8.43
CA ALA A 575 -3.77 -16.32 7.53
C ALA A 575 -3.85 -15.01 6.74
N PRO A 576 -2.72 -14.31 6.51
CA PRO A 576 -2.67 -13.39 5.39
C PRO A 576 -3.16 -14.17 4.19
N CYS A 577 -4.16 -13.63 3.49
CA CYS A 577 -4.75 -14.28 2.32
C CYS A 577 -3.59 -14.89 1.53
N ASN A 578 -3.53 -16.22 1.42
CA ASN A 578 -2.36 -16.96 0.92
C ASN A 578 -2.31 -16.94 -0.60
N ASN A 579 -2.26 -15.71 -1.04
CA ASN A 579 -2.73 -15.18 -2.28
C ASN A 579 -1.59 -14.33 -2.90
N ASP A 580 -0.47 -14.20 -2.15
CA ASP A 580 0.85 -13.81 -2.62
C ASP A 580 1.47 -14.93 -3.45
N LEU A 581 0.76 -15.29 -4.51
CA LEU A 581 1.33 -15.86 -5.72
C LEU A 581 2.07 -14.75 -6.47
N ILE A 582 2.98 -14.09 -5.76
CA ILE A 582 3.91 -13.11 -6.27
C ILE A 582 5.22 -13.87 -6.42
N GLU A 583 5.70 -13.99 -7.66
CA GLU A 583 7.08 -14.40 -7.94
C GLU A 583 8.00 -13.52 -7.09
N SER A 584 8.94 -14.13 -6.37
CA SER A 584 9.86 -13.41 -5.51
C SER A 584 10.49 -12.21 -6.26
N CYS A 585 10.62 -11.04 -5.61
CA CYS A 585 11.38 -9.91 -6.17
C CYS A 585 12.89 -10.15 -6.21
N LYS A 586 13.37 -11.23 -5.57
CA LYS A 586 14.70 -11.80 -5.82
C LYS A 586 14.60 -12.66 -7.08
N THR A 587 15.69 -12.88 -7.81
CA THR A 587 15.78 -13.53 -9.13
C THR A 587 15.33 -15.01 -9.20
N ASP A 588 14.32 -15.39 -8.43
CA ASP A 588 13.96 -16.74 -8.05
C ASP A 588 12.45 -16.99 -8.26
N PRO A 589 12.05 -18.05 -8.99
CA PRO A 589 10.65 -18.39 -9.27
C PRO A 589 9.81 -18.93 -8.09
N PHE A 590 10.33 -19.02 -6.86
CA PHE A 590 9.53 -19.46 -5.71
C PHE A 590 8.43 -18.46 -5.30
N CYS A 591 7.33 -18.95 -4.73
CA CYS A 591 6.35 -18.11 -4.04
C CYS A 591 7.07 -17.31 -2.92
N THR A 592 6.77 -16.01 -2.81
CA THR A 592 7.47 -15.14 -1.85
C THR A 592 7.30 -15.60 -0.39
N LEU A 593 6.12 -16.14 -0.05
CA LEU A 593 5.84 -16.78 1.23
C LEU A 593 5.41 -18.23 1.01
N PRO A 594 5.80 -19.18 1.90
CA PRO A 594 5.34 -20.55 1.81
C PRO A 594 3.82 -20.63 1.96
N LEU A 595 3.17 -21.40 1.09
CA LEU A 595 1.73 -21.64 1.19
C LEU A 595 1.42 -22.41 2.48
N VAL A 596 0.65 -21.80 3.37
CA VAL A 596 0.19 -22.37 4.65
C VAL A 596 -1.31 -22.65 4.60
N ALA A 597 -1.71 -23.88 4.87
CA ALA A 597 -3.11 -24.31 4.79
C ALA A 597 -3.52 -25.20 5.98
N GLN A 598 -4.78 -25.11 6.38
CA GLN A 598 -5.39 -26.05 7.30
C GLN A 598 -5.91 -27.25 6.51
N THR A 599 -5.77 -28.44 7.07
CA THR A 599 -6.14 -29.67 6.36
C THR A 599 -6.93 -30.61 7.25
N LYS A 600 -7.80 -31.40 6.63
CA LYS A 600 -8.58 -32.46 7.27
C LYS A 600 -8.45 -33.73 6.43
N PRO A 601 -8.07 -34.89 7.01
CA PRO A 601 -8.03 -36.16 6.28
C PRO A 601 -9.37 -36.49 5.64
N ARG A 602 -9.33 -37.07 4.43
CA ARG A 602 -10.51 -37.54 3.67
C ARG A 602 -10.62 -39.06 3.62
N LEU A 603 -9.50 -39.76 3.77
CA LEU A 603 -9.45 -41.22 3.77
C LEU A 603 -9.61 -41.76 5.20
N ALA A 604 -10.14 -42.97 5.33
CA ALA A 604 -10.34 -43.62 6.63
C ALA A 604 -9.00 -44.04 7.26
N LYS A 605 -8.91 -43.96 8.59
CA LYS A 605 -7.71 -44.27 9.39
C LYS A 605 -7.18 -45.72 9.24
N ALA A 606 -8.01 -46.64 8.75
CA ALA A 606 -7.59 -48.03 8.45
C ALA A 606 -6.79 -48.15 7.14
N MET A 607 -6.93 -47.20 6.20
CA MET A 607 -6.11 -47.12 4.99
C MET A 607 -4.72 -46.48 5.25
N ASP A 608 -4.44 -46.10 6.51
CA ASP A 608 -3.29 -45.32 6.96
C ASP A 608 -2.10 -46.21 7.41
N GLU A 609 -2.37 -47.45 7.80
CA GLU A 609 -1.34 -48.44 8.18
C GLU A 609 -0.53 -48.91 6.95
N GLU A 610 -1.16 -48.95 5.77
CA GLU A 610 -0.50 -49.20 4.47
C GLU A 610 -0.09 -47.91 3.72
N ALA A 611 -0.41 -46.72 4.25
CA ALA A 611 -0.24 -45.47 3.51
C ALA A 611 1.21 -44.98 3.37
N ASP A 612 1.47 -44.36 2.21
CA ASP A 612 2.70 -43.66 1.81
C ASP A 612 3.18 -42.61 2.84
N HIS A 613 4.50 -42.40 2.91
CA HIS A 613 5.17 -41.49 3.86
C HIS A 613 4.58 -40.06 3.88
N LEU A 614 4.07 -39.60 2.74
CA LEU A 614 3.39 -38.31 2.61
C LEU A 614 2.15 -38.19 3.50
N HIS A 615 1.30 -39.23 3.51
CA HIS A 615 0.05 -39.21 4.27
C HIS A 615 0.33 -39.18 5.77
N ARG A 616 1.26 -40.01 6.25
CA ARG A 616 1.67 -40.01 7.66
C ARG A 616 2.29 -38.68 8.10
N PHE A 617 3.13 -38.07 7.27
CA PHE A 617 3.73 -36.76 7.56
C PHE A 617 2.66 -35.69 7.75
N ILE A 618 1.70 -35.58 6.82
CA ILE A 618 0.61 -34.61 6.90
C ILE A 618 -0.34 -34.94 8.07
N TYR A 619 -0.66 -36.22 8.29
CA TYR A 619 -1.56 -36.66 9.37
C TYR A 619 -1.01 -36.33 10.76
N ASN A 620 0.29 -36.53 10.99
CA ASN A 620 0.95 -36.15 12.24
C ASN A 620 0.86 -34.65 12.50
N GLN A 621 0.96 -33.82 11.44
CA GLN A 621 0.78 -32.37 11.57
C GLN A 621 -0.70 -31.96 11.77
N CYS A 622 -1.65 -32.71 11.18
CA CYS A 622 -3.08 -32.49 11.37
C CYS A 622 -3.54 -32.71 12.82
N ASN A 623 -3.07 -33.77 13.47
CA ASN A 623 -3.46 -34.09 14.85
C ASN A 623 -3.02 -33.01 15.85
N ASN A 624 -1.96 -32.27 15.53
CA ASN A 624 -1.46 -31.17 16.36
C ASN A 624 -2.20 -29.84 16.11
N GLN A 625 -3.24 -29.81 15.26
CA GLN A 625 -3.98 -28.61 14.84
C GLN A 625 -3.11 -27.48 14.25
N LEU A 626 -1.91 -27.81 13.77
CA LEU A 626 -0.99 -26.84 13.19
C LEU A 626 -1.37 -26.54 11.74
N ALA A 627 -1.19 -25.29 11.33
CA ALA A 627 -1.29 -24.94 9.92
C ALA A 627 -0.09 -25.53 9.16
N ILE A 628 -0.35 -26.19 8.03
CA ILE A 628 0.66 -26.97 7.31
C ILE A 628 1.33 -26.09 6.27
N ASN A 629 2.66 -26.02 6.32
CA ASN A 629 3.49 -25.38 5.29
C ASN A 629 3.62 -26.33 4.09
N LEU A 630 2.89 -26.04 3.01
CA LEU A 630 2.86 -26.88 1.82
C LEU A 630 4.20 -26.90 1.09
N ARG A 631 4.99 -25.81 1.11
CA ARG A 631 6.37 -25.83 0.60
C ARG A 631 7.19 -26.90 1.28
N LYS A 632 7.14 -26.95 2.62
CA LYS A 632 7.87 -27.98 3.38
C LYS A 632 7.39 -29.38 2.99
N VAL A 633 6.07 -29.58 2.87
CA VAL A 633 5.47 -30.86 2.46
C VAL A 633 5.94 -31.28 1.06
N THR A 634 5.86 -30.40 0.06
CA THR A 634 6.21 -30.72 -1.32
C THR A 634 7.71 -30.96 -1.48
N ARG A 635 8.55 -30.13 -0.84
CA ARG A 635 10.01 -30.29 -0.79
C ARG A 635 10.41 -31.63 -0.15
N TYR A 636 9.82 -31.96 1.01
CA TYR A 636 10.08 -33.20 1.72
C TYR A 636 9.66 -34.44 0.93
N HIS A 637 8.47 -34.41 0.31
CA HIS A 637 8.00 -35.52 -0.51
C HIS A 637 8.93 -35.78 -1.70
N CYS A 638 9.25 -34.74 -2.47
CA CYS A 638 10.12 -34.90 -3.64
C CYS A 638 11.51 -35.40 -3.23
N GLY A 639 12.08 -34.86 -2.15
CA GLY A 639 13.35 -35.30 -1.59
C GLY A 639 13.37 -36.77 -1.20
N ASN A 640 12.31 -37.25 -0.52
CA ASN A 640 12.22 -38.66 -0.13
C ASN A 640 12.00 -39.61 -1.31
N VAL A 641 11.15 -39.22 -2.27
CA VAL A 641 10.93 -40.04 -3.48
C VAL A 641 12.24 -40.24 -4.22
N ILE A 642 13.01 -39.17 -4.46
CA ILE A 642 14.26 -39.30 -5.19
C ILE A 642 15.34 -40.03 -4.37
N ARG A 643 15.40 -39.78 -3.07
CA ARG A 643 16.35 -40.49 -2.19
C ARG A 643 16.08 -41.99 -2.13
N ASN A 644 14.81 -42.39 -2.08
CA ASN A 644 14.42 -43.80 -2.18
C ASN A 644 14.85 -44.41 -3.51
N MET A 645 14.71 -43.69 -4.63
CA MET A 645 15.16 -44.17 -5.94
C MET A 645 16.68 -44.28 -6.03
N ILE A 646 17.42 -43.37 -5.39
CA ILE A 646 18.89 -43.35 -5.45
C ILE A 646 19.54 -44.38 -4.52
N PHE A 647 19.02 -44.55 -3.31
CA PHE A 647 19.71 -45.31 -2.25
C PHE A 647 18.94 -46.52 -1.70
N SER A 648 17.72 -46.78 -2.18
CA SER A 648 16.80 -47.83 -1.69
C SER A 648 16.57 -47.82 -0.17
N LYS A 649 16.83 -46.68 0.48
CA LYS A 649 16.58 -46.49 1.91
C LYS A 649 15.15 -45.99 2.14
N ARG A 650 14.18 -46.91 2.27
CA ARG A 650 12.93 -46.57 2.97
C ARG A 650 13.32 -46.02 4.33
N SER A 651 12.86 -44.83 4.71
CA SER A 651 13.12 -44.31 6.06
C SER A 651 12.41 -45.24 7.07
N LEU A 652 13.10 -46.28 7.52
CA LEU A 652 12.69 -47.10 8.65
C LEU A 652 12.85 -46.20 9.88
N PHE A 653 11.73 -45.70 10.38
CA PHE A 653 11.53 -45.21 11.74
C PHE A 653 12.68 -44.38 12.35
N GLY A 654 12.57 -43.05 12.36
CA GLY A 654 13.00 -42.29 13.55
C GLY A 654 14.08 -41.22 13.47
N ILE A 655 14.54 -40.75 12.29
CA ILE A 655 15.41 -39.55 12.24
C ILE A 655 14.90 -38.53 11.21
N ILE A 656 13.73 -37.94 11.52
CA ILE A 656 13.11 -36.89 10.69
C ILE A 656 14.03 -35.67 10.54
N GLU A 657 14.83 -35.35 11.56
CA GLU A 657 15.64 -34.12 11.61
C GLU A 657 16.86 -34.13 10.66
N GLN A 658 17.56 -35.26 10.55
CA GLN A 658 18.76 -35.35 9.67
C GLN A 658 18.38 -35.33 8.19
N ASP A 659 17.24 -35.94 7.84
CA ASP A 659 16.73 -35.97 6.47
C ASP A 659 16.17 -34.60 6.05
N GLU A 660 15.51 -33.89 6.97
CA GLU A 660 15.11 -32.49 6.75
C GLU A 660 16.32 -31.57 6.54
N GLU A 661 17.38 -31.72 7.34
CA GLU A 661 18.58 -30.88 7.20
C GLU A 661 19.27 -31.05 5.84
N GLN A 662 19.33 -32.29 5.34
CA GLN A 662 19.90 -32.57 4.01
C GLN A 662 19.04 -31.97 2.89
N ILE A 663 17.72 -32.15 2.96
CA ILE A 663 16.78 -31.61 1.97
C ILE A 663 16.84 -30.08 1.95
N ASP A 664 16.85 -29.44 3.12
CA ASP A 664 16.98 -27.98 3.23
C ASP A 664 18.32 -27.48 2.69
N ALA A 665 19.42 -28.23 2.89
CA ALA A 665 20.72 -27.88 2.33
C ALA A 665 20.73 -27.95 0.79
N VAL A 666 20.05 -28.93 0.19
CA VAL A 666 19.91 -29.05 -1.28
C VAL A 666 19.09 -27.88 -1.85
N PHE A 667 17.98 -27.51 -1.21
CA PHE A 667 17.19 -26.33 -1.64
C PHE A 667 17.94 -25.01 -1.42
N THR A 668 18.71 -24.89 -0.34
CA THR A 668 19.58 -23.73 -0.11
C THR A 668 20.61 -23.60 -1.24
N LEU A 669 21.20 -24.72 -1.67
CA LEU A 669 22.14 -24.72 -2.80
C LEU A 669 21.44 -24.29 -4.11
N LEU A 670 20.23 -24.77 -4.38
CA LEU A 670 19.43 -24.36 -5.55
C LEU A 670 19.19 -22.85 -5.59
N GLU A 671 18.75 -22.26 -4.47
CA GLU A 671 18.49 -20.83 -4.36
C GLU A 671 19.74 -20.00 -4.75
N TYR A 672 20.93 -20.41 -4.29
CA TYR A 672 22.17 -19.71 -4.66
C TYR A 672 22.62 -19.95 -6.10
N VAL A 673 22.39 -21.15 -6.67
CA VAL A 673 22.73 -21.46 -8.07
C VAL A 673 21.84 -20.67 -9.04
N TYR A 674 20.54 -20.53 -8.77
CA TYR A 674 19.62 -19.75 -9.61
C TYR A 674 19.83 -18.25 -9.53
N CYS A 675 20.16 -17.72 -8.35
CA CYS A 675 20.32 -16.28 -8.17
C CYS A 675 21.44 -15.66 -9.04
N PHE A 676 22.41 -16.44 -9.52
CA PHE A 676 23.61 -15.90 -10.16
C PHE A 676 24.04 -16.51 -11.49
N SER A 677 23.11 -17.10 -12.25
CA SER A 677 23.36 -17.41 -13.67
C SER A 677 23.63 -16.16 -14.55
N ILE A 678 23.53 -14.92 -14.04
CA ILE A 678 23.76 -13.70 -14.84
C ILE A 678 25.23 -13.22 -14.78
N SER A 679 25.95 -13.42 -13.67
CA SER A 679 27.35 -12.95 -13.57
C SER A 679 28.30 -13.70 -14.48
N ASP A 680 28.04 -14.99 -14.69
CA ASP A 680 28.89 -15.86 -15.51
C ASP A 680 28.84 -15.48 -17.00
N TYR A 681 27.80 -14.75 -17.41
CA TYR A 681 27.61 -14.29 -18.80
C TYR A 681 27.99 -12.82 -19.01
N LEU A 682 28.27 -12.06 -17.95
CA LEU A 682 28.61 -10.63 -18.01
C LEU A 682 29.89 -10.35 -17.20
N PRO A 683 31.08 -10.53 -17.83
CA PRO A 683 32.38 -10.41 -17.17
C PRO A 683 32.65 -9.05 -16.50
N TRP A 684 31.92 -8.00 -16.88
CA TRP A 684 32.07 -6.63 -16.37
C TRP A 684 31.35 -6.38 -15.03
N LEU A 685 30.61 -7.36 -14.49
CA LEU A 685 30.01 -7.30 -13.14
C LEU A 685 31.01 -7.62 -12.00
N SER A 686 32.31 -7.69 -12.29
CA SER A 686 33.40 -7.98 -11.34
C SER A 686 33.59 -6.97 -10.21
N VAL A 687 32.76 -5.92 -10.13
CA VAL A 687 32.80 -4.85 -9.11
C VAL A 687 31.98 -5.23 -7.86
N PHE A 688 31.15 -6.27 -7.95
CA PHE A 688 30.42 -6.83 -6.81
C PHE A 688 31.27 -7.90 -6.10
N ASP A 689 31.09 -8.09 -4.78
CA ASP A 689 31.84 -9.05 -3.95
C ASP A 689 31.61 -10.51 -4.39
N LEU A 690 32.31 -10.95 -5.43
CA LEU A 690 32.19 -12.30 -5.98
C LEU A 690 32.87 -13.35 -5.09
N ASP A 691 33.79 -12.96 -4.22
CA ASP A 691 34.56 -13.89 -3.38
C ASP A 691 33.77 -14.32 -2.14
N GLY A 692 33.04 -13.41 -1.50
CA GLY A 692 32.09 -13.73 -0.44
C GLY A 692 30.99 -14.69 -0.91
N HIS A 693 30.46 -14.49 -2.11
CA HIS A 693 29.41 -15.35 -2.68
C HIS A 693 29.93 -16.73 -3.10
N LYS A 694 31.12 -16.82 -3.70
CA LYS A 694 31.77 -18.12 -3.97
C LYS A 694 31.98 -18.93 -2.69
N ALA A 695 32.32 -18.27 -1.57
CA ALA A 695 32.44 -18.92 -0.28
C ALA A 695 31.09 -19.45 0.22
N ILE A 696 29.99 -18.70 0.02
CA ILE A 696 28.63 -19.13 0.37
C ILE A 696 28.20 -20.35 -0.45
N ILE A 697 28.39 -20.32 -1.79
CA ILE A 697 28.05 -21.46 -2.66
C ILE A 697 28.87 -22.69 -2.28
N LYS A 698 30.18 -22.55 -2.05
CA LYS A 698 31.03 -23.67 -1.59
C LYS A 698 30.55 -24.25 -0.26
N LYS A 699 30.14 -23.39 0.68
CA LYS A 699 29.59 -23.81 1.98
C LYS A 699 28.26 -24.54 1.82
N ALA A 700 27.35 -24.03 0.99
CA ALA A 700 26.08 -24.67 0.68
C ALA A 700 26.28 -26.02 -0.02
N TYR A 701 27.18 -26.09 -1.00
CA TYR A 701 27.55 -27.32 -1.70
C TYR A 701 28.09 -28.36 -0.72
N ALA A 702 29.08 -27.99 0.09
CA ALA A 702 29.66 -28.90 1.09
C ALA A 702 28.61 -29.41 2.09
N LYS A 703 27.63 -28.57 2.46
CA LYS A 703 26.52 -29.00 3.32
C LYS A 703 25.59 -29.98 2.62
N ALA A 704 25.23 -29.72 1.36
CA ALA A 704 24.34 -30.56 0.57
C ALA A 704 24.95 -31.92 0.24
N THR A 705 26.25 -31.98 -0.08
CA THR A 705 26.91 -33.24 -0.48
C THR A 705 27.42 -34.07 0.67
N LYS A 706 27.60 -33.52 1.89
CA LYS A 706 28.19 -34.22 3.04
C LYS A 706 27.66 -35.65 3.24
N HIS A 707 26.34 -35.82 3.27
CA HIS A 707 25.72 -37.13 3.47
C HIS A 707 25.70 -38.00 2.20
N ILE A 708 25.60 -37.36 1.04
CA ILE A 708 25.64 -38.04 -0.27
C ILE A 708 27.02 -38.68 -0.46
N ASP A 709 28.07 -37.92 -0.21
CA ASP A 709 29.45 -38.36 -0.41
C ASP A 709 29.78 -39.57 0.48
N ILE A 710 29.38 -39.53 1.75
CA ILE A 710 29.56 -40.64 2.70
C ILE A 710 28.84 -41.90 2.22
N GLU A 711 27.58 -41.77 1.79
CA GLU A 711 26.78 -42.93 1.34
C GLU A 711 27.32 -43.52 0.05
N VAL A 712 27.71 -42.68 -0.91
CA VAL A 712 28.31 -43.11 -2.18
C VAL A 712 29.63 -43.83 -1.93
N ASP A 713 30.51 -43.26 -1.10
CA ASP A 713 31.80 -43.87 -0.77
C ASP A 713 31.62 -45.22 -0.06
N HIS A 714 30.68 -45.29 0.89
CA HIS A 714 30.34 -46.52 1.59
C HIS A 714 29.82 -47.60 0.62
N ARG A 715 28.86 -47.24 -0.25
CA ARG A 715 28.25 -48.19 -1.19
C ARG A 715 29.23 -48.72 -2.23
N ILE A 716 30.12 -47.86 -2.73
CA ILE A 716 31.21 -48.28 -3.63
C ILE A 716 32.12 -49.29 -2.93
N GLN A 717 32.43 -49.05 -1.66
CA GLN A 717 33.25 -49.99 -0.89
C GLN A 717 32.52 -51.34 -0.70
N THR A 718 31.21 -51.33 -0.42
CA THR A 718 30.42 -52.56 -0.30
C THR A 718 30.45 -53.42 -1.56
N TRP A 719 30.38 -52.80 -2.74
CA TRP A 719 30.53 -53.48 -4.02
C TRP A 719 31.94 -54.03 -4.25
N LYS A 720 32.98 -53.26 -3.88
CA LYS A 720 34.38 -53.72 -3.96
C LYS A 720 34.67 -54.92 -3.06
N ASP A 721 34.06 -54.93 -1.88
CA ASP A 721 34.24 -56.01 -0.89
C ASP A 721 33.45 -57.28 -1.24
N GLY A 722 32.63 -57.26 -2.30
CA GLY A 722 31.78 -58.38 -2.70
C GLY A 722 30.56 -58.60 -1.78
N ASN A 723 30.29 -57.65 -0.88
CA ASN A 723 29.20 -57.72 0.09
C ASN A 723 27.83 -57.34 -0.51
N LYS A 724 27.79 -56.97 -1.78
CA LYS A 724 26.56 -56.70 -2.55
C LYS A 724 26.65 -57.36 -3.93
N SER A 725 25.57 -58.00 -4.37
CA SER A 725 25.53 -58.83 -5.58
C SER A 725 24.38 -58.51 -6.54
N LEU A 726 23.48 -57.59 -6.16
CA LEU A 726 22.30 -57.21 -6.95
C LEU A 726 22.17 -55.68 -6.97
N GLU A 727 21.71 -55.17 -8.12
CA GLU A 727 21.34 -53.77 -8.31
C GLU A 727 19.96 -53.53 -7.70
N GLU A 728 19.87 -52.65 -6.70
CA GLU A 728 18.61 -52.35 -6.01
C GLU A 728 18.15 -50.90 -6.20
N ASP A 729 19.05 -50.02 -6.63
CA ASP A 729 18.81 -48.59 -6.76
C ASP A 729 19.66 -47.94 -7.87
N ILE A 730 19.42 -46.65 -8.14
CA ILE A 730 20.16 -45.91 -9.18
C ILE A 730 21.65 -45.82 -8.87
N LEU A 731 22.04 -45.73 -7.59
CA LEU A 731 23.45 -45.67 -7.22
C LEU A 731 24.17 -46.97 -7.58
N ASP A 732 23.56 -48.13 -7.31
CA ASP A 732 24.13 -49.42 -7.69
C ASP A 732 24.31 -49.52 -9.22
N VAL A 733 23.34 -49.04 -10.00
CA VAL A 733 23.45 -48.98 -11.47
C VAL A 733 24.64 -48.10 -11.87
N LEU A 734 24.77 -46.90 -11.31
CA LEU A 734 25.87 -45.98 -11.63
C LEU A 734 27.25 -46.58 -11.31
N ILE A 735 27.36 -47.31 -10.19
CA ILE A 735 28.58 -48.00 -9.77
C ILE A 735 28.95 -49.15 -10.73
N MET A 736 27.94 -49.87 -11.22
CA MET A 736 28.12 -51.10 -12.02
C MET A 736 28.23 -50.86 -13.53
N LEU A 737 27.96 -49.63 -14.01
CA LEU A 737 28.14 -49.27 -15.41
C LEU A 737 29.58 -49.51 -15.87
N LYS A 738 29.73 -50.25 -16.96
CA LYS A 738 31.01 -50.61 -17.56
C LYS A 738 31.05 -50.27 -19.04
N ASP A 739 32.24 -49.96 -19.54
CA ASP A 739 32.49 -49.79 -20.97
C ASP A 739 32.47 -51.15 -21.70
N THR A 740 32.64 -51.12 -23.03
CA THR A 740 32.71 -52.33 -23.87
C THR A 740 33.89 -53.25 -23.51
N ASN A 741 34.89 -52.72 -22.81
CA ASN A 741 36.08 -53.45 -22.35
C ASN A 741 35.96 -53.94 -20.89
N ARG A 742 34.76 -53.82 -20.28
CA ARG A 742 34.44 -54.18 -18.88
C ARG A 742 35.15 -53.33 -17.82
N ASN A 743 35.69 -52.17 -18.18
CA ASN A 743 36.20 -51.21 -17.20
C ASN A 743 35.04 -50.40 -16.62
N PRO A 744 35.11 -49.96 -15.34
CA PRO A 744 34.14 -49.02 -14.79
C PRO A 744 34.02 -47.78 -15.67
N LEU A 745 32.79 -47.42 -16.04
CA LEU A 745 32.50 -46.29 -16.93
C LEU A 745 32.74 -44.95 -16.23
N MET A 746 32.60 -44.92 -14.89
CA MET A 746 32.70 -43.72 -14.08
C MET A 746 33.63 -43.96 -12.89
N ASN A 747 34.45 -42.97 -12.57
CA ASN A 747 35.17 -42.92 -11.29
C ASN A 747 34.27 -42.40 -10.16
N VAL A 748 34.73 -42.48 -8.90
CA VAL A 748 33.96 -42.06 -7.71
C VAL A 748 33.46 -40.61 -7.83
N LYS A 749 34.26 -39.70 -8.37
CA LYS A 749 33.90 -38.29 -8.55
C LYS A 749 32.81 -38.13 -9.62
N GLU A 750 32.90 -38.93 -10.68
CA GLU A 750 31.92 -38.98 -11.78
C GLU A 750 30.61 -39.65 -11.38
N ILE A 751 30.58 -40.48 -10.33
CA ILE A 751 29.35 -41.04 -9.75
C ILE A 751 28.64 -40.02 -8.85
N LYS A 752 29.39 -39.26 -8.06
CA LYS A 752 28.84 -38.27 -7.10
C LYS A 752 28.08 -37.13 -7.78
N ALA A 753 28.54 -36.68 -8.94
CA ALA A 753 27.91 -35.54 -9.65
C ALA A 753 26.49 -35.85 -10.18
N PRO A 754 26.24 -36.93 -10.93
CA PRO A 754 24.90 -37.33 -11.37
C PRO A 754 23.92 -37.55 -10.22
N VAL A 755 24.38 -38.06 -9.08
CA VAL A 755 23.54 -38.25 -7.88
C VAL A 755 23.00 -36.92 -7.37
N LEU A 756 23.88 -35.91 -7.23
CA LEU A 756 23.46 -34.57 -6.81
C LEU A 756 22.56 -33.89 -7.85
N GLU A 757 22.91 -33.97 -9.15
CA GLU A 757 22.11 -33.39 -10.23
C GLU A 757 20.70 -33.98 -10.29
N LEU A 758 20.57 -35.30 -10.07
CA LEU A 758 19.28 -35.96 -10.05
C LEU A 758 18.42 -35.49 -8.86
N MET A 759 19.02 -35.29 -7.68
CA MET A 759 18.32 -34.71 -6.52
C MET A 759 17.86 -33.27 -6.81
N LEU A 760 18.76 -32.42 -7.32
CA LEU A 760 18.45 -31.02 -7.66
C LEU A 760 17.30 -30.92 -8.68
N ALA A 761 17.38 -31.66 -9.79
CA ALA A 761 16.42 -31.58 -10.89
C ALA A 761 15.01 -32.09 -10.54
N THR A 762 14.93 -33.11 -9.68
CA THR A 762 13.66 -33.76 -9.32
C THR A 762 12.96 -33.12 -8.11
N MET A 763 13.70 -32.37 -7.29
CA MET A 763 13.15 -31.69 -6.13
C MET A 763 12.54 -30.34 -6.49
N ASP A 764 13.19 -29.57 -7.36
CA ASP A 764 12.83 -28.18 -7.65
C ASP A 764 11.49 -28.05 -8.39
N ASN A 765 11.45 -28.45 -9.67
CA ASN A 765 10.30 -28.25 -10.54
C ASN A 765 9.00 -28.88 -10.01
N PRO A 766 8.98 -30.15 -9.55
CA PRO A 766 7.77 -30.76 -9.03
C PRO A 766 7.25 -30.08 -7.75
N SER A 767 8.14 -29.75 -6.81
CA SER A 767 7.70 -29.15 -5.54
C SER A 767 7.08 -27.77 -5.74
N ASN A 768 7.70 -26.95 -6.59
CA ASN A 768 7.21 -25.61 -6.93
C ASN A 768 5.91 -25.67 -7.73
N THR A 769 5.87 -26.50 -8.77
CA THR A 769 4.69 -26.61 -9.65
C THR A 769 3.46 -27.03 -8.84
N VAL A 770 3.62 -27.98 -7.91
CA VAL A 770 2.53 -28.41 -7.03
C VAL A 770 2.14 -27.29 -6.06
N GLU A 771 3.09 -26.59 -5.43
CA GLU A 771 2.77 -25.47 -4.52
C GLU A 771 1.93 -24.40 -5.24
N TRP A 772 2.36 -23.99 -6.45
CA TRP A 772 1.65 -23.03 -7.30
C TRP A 772 0.27 -23.51 -7.73
N ALA A 773 0.16 -24.76 -8.20
CA ALA A 773 -1.12 -25.34 -8.59
C ALA A 773 -2.11 -25.39 -7.42
N PHE A 774 -1.63 -25.77 -6.22
CA PHE A 774 -2.45 -25.82 -5.01
C PHE A 774 -2.94 -24.44 -4.58
N ALA A 775 -2.05 -23.43 -4.62
CA ALA A 775 -2.42 -22.06 -4.33
C ALA A 775 -3.54 -21.57 -5.25
N GLU A 776 -3.40 -21.75 -6.57
CA GLU A 776 -4.44 -21.38 -7.54
C GLU A 776 -5.77 -22.12 -7.32
N MET A 777 -5.71 -23.41 -6.97
CA MET A 777 -6.91 -24.21 -6.70
C MET A 777 -7.63 -23.77 -5.41
N LEU A 778 -6.89 -23.50 -4.33
CA LEU A 778 -7.47 -22.99 -3.07
C LEU A 778 -8.18 -21.65 -3.26
N ASN A 779 -7.68 -20.81 -4.17
CA ASN A 779 -8.28 -19.53 -4.52
C ASN A 779 -9.50 -19.63 -5.43
N GLN A 780 -9.80 -20.84 -5.92
CA GLN A 780 -10.93 -21.12 -6.79
C GLN A 780 -11.74 -22.31 -6.24
N PRO A 781 -12.68 -22.10 -5.30
CA PRO A 781 -13.43 -23.17 -4.65
C PRO A 781 -14.10 -24.15 -5.63
N LYS A 782 -14.60 -23.64 -6.77
CA LYS A 782 -15.18 -24.47 -7.83
C LYS A 782 -14.16 -25.40 -8.49
N LEU A 783 -12.93 -24.93 -8.70
CA LEU A 783 -11.84 -25.73 -9.27
C LEU A 783 -11.37 -26.78 -8.25
N MET A 784 -11.21 -26.39 -6.99
CA MET A 784 -10.87 -27.31 -5.90
C MET A 784 -11.89 -28.46 -5.78
N GLN A 785 -13.19 -28.14 -5.78
CA GLN A 785 -14.27 -29.14 -5.77
C GLN A 785 -14.29 -30.03 -7.01
N LYS A 786 -13.89 -29.55 -8.18
CA LYS A 786 -13.72 -30.40 -9.37
C LYS A 786 -12.57 -31.38 -9.19
N GLY A 787 -11.43 -30.90 -8.68
CA GLY A 787 -10.27 -31.74 -8.34
C GLY A 787 -10.67 -32.86 -7.38
N TYR A 788 -11.33 -32.50 -6.28
CA TYR A 788 -11.84 -33.43 -5.28
C TYR A 788 -12.78 -34.50 -5.81
N ARG A 789 -13.62 -34.18 -6.81
CA ARG A 789 -14.54 -35.14 -7.43
C ARG A 789 -13.80 -36.08 -8.38
N ARG A 790 -12.83 -35.57 -9.15
CA ARG A 790 -12.06 -36.39 -10.08
C ARG A 790 -11.15 -37.38 -9.37
N THR A 791 -10.55 -37.00 -8.25
CA THR A 791 -9.71 -37.92 -7.46
C THR A 791 -10.51 -38.95 -6.66
N GLN A 792 -11.81 -38.75 -6.44
CA GLN A 792 -12.69 -39.76 -5.81
C GLN A 792 -12.96 -40.96 -6.73
N HIS A 793 -12.85 -40.79 -8.05
CA HIS A 793 -13.08 -41.87 -9.03
C HIS A 793 -11.79 -42.58 -9.48
N CYS A 794 -10.62 -42.04 -9.16
CA CYS A 794 -9.33 -42.69 -9.38
C CYS A 794 -9.02 -43.64 -8.21
N CYS A 795 -9.59 -44.84 -8.24
CA CYS A 795 -9.28 -45.90 -7.30
C CYS A 795 -8.44 -47.00 -7.98
N TRP A 796 -7.22 -47.17 -7.48
CA TRP A 796 -6.52 -48.45 -7.23
C TRP A 796 -5.98 -49.36 -8.36
N ASP A 797 -5.99 -48.97 -9.64
CA ASP A 797 -5.48 -49.85 -10.72
C ASP A 797 -4.13 -49.47 -11.39
N GLN A 798 -3.28 -48.65 -10.76
CA GLN A 798 -1.88 -48.46 -11.20
C GLN A 798 -0.86 -48.38 -10.08
#